data_AF-A0ABD2ALQ7-F1
#
_entry.id   AF-A0ABD2ALQ7-F1
#
_cell.length_a   1.000
_cell.length_b   1.000
_cell.length_c   1.000
_cell.angle_alpha   90.00
_cell.angle_beta   90.00
_cell.angle_gamma   90.00
#
_symmetry.space_group_name_H-M   'P 1'
#
loop_
_entity.id
_entity.type
_entity.pdbx_description
1 polymer ?
#
loop_
_entity_poly.entity_id
_entity_poly.type
_entity_poly.pdbx_seq_one_letter_code
_entity_poly.pdbx_strand_id
1 'polypeptide(L)'
;MKPSIFVENESVLLVGEGNFSFSVALCQLNLKINLIATCYESDISHEAGKKNIEYLKRHGICVLLGIDATKLMENPILKKESFDKIIFNFPHVGGKMRIEKNRELLKQFFIEIEKLNNPNVEVLITLCNGQGGTPMDEPKRNWNDSWKVTEMAAHGNFILTKIDPFLWSYFPIYVVTGYRSLQKQFHTTNALTHFFKRSEPPNYQNISPKNKIDIVTCDINNFLRKDVFHISNKLSNLKIWCIYPPAFTFDITICVTEDFNPLKFYTTLYNHAGCIVDEINFIGSYISPSKEKITKTYRITYKSYIVPLYRQRVIQMHQNLIPNILEKNLNIVIMHCFYNLKNISIHVTPKFHLISNNVVGNIKIHKMIDKRIYQPFYTNTYHCDDSYHANATRSKKPKTSGNATQYFIRVMGGKGGDGNISFLQLWKNDHAGPDGGDGGHGGHVIFQVSSNVKDLKHIKSVLKAEDGEDGSCKNCYGKNASHNIIPVPVGTIIRNIKGTILADLDQDNSMFIAARGGAGGHGNTFFISDTQQSPKICEYGADGEDLQYVLEVRSMAHVGLIGLPNAGKSTLLRAISRARPKVASYPFTTLKPHVGIIPYDDYEQVTVADLPGLIADSHKNKGLGITFLKHAERCAILLFVIDLSLDEPWQALEILRYEINQFNKNLNNRSFIVIANKMDLPEAKENLQLLKEKIDMPIIPISAKVGINISTLLKEIRILYDELKEKTTNQ
;
A
#
# COMPACT_ATOMS: atom_id res chain seq x y z
N MET A 1 -16.70 5.77 30.83
CA MET A 1 -18.02 5.18 31.14
C MET A 1 -18.22 5.05 32.64
N LYS A 2 -19.21 5.76 33.18
CA LYS A 2 -19.72 5.67 34.57
C LYS A 2 -21.22 5.36 34.48
N PRO A 3 -21.87 4.73 35.48
CA PRO A 3 -23.32 4.49 35.46
C PRO A 3 -24.17 5.75 35.21
N SER A 4 -23.67 6.92 35.62
CA SER A 4 -24.32 8.23 35.43
C SER A 4 -24.53 8.65 33.97
N ILE A 5 -24.02 7.91 32.98
CA ILE A 5 -24.28 8.21 31.57
C ILE A 5 -25.68 7.76 31.12
N PHE A 6 -26.29 6.82 31.86
CA PHE A 6 -27.61 6.29 31.56
C PHE A 6 -28.67 7.16 32.21
N VAL A 7 -29.70 7.51 31.46
CA VAL A 7 -30.86 8.25 31.94
C VAL A 7 -32.04 7.29 32.05
N GLU A 8 -32.90 7.49 33.06
CA GLU A 8 -34.09 6.66 33.24
C GLU A 8 -34.94 6.63 31.96
N ASN A 9 -35.46 5.45 31.62
CA ASN A 9 -36.27 5.14 30.43
C ASN A 9 -35.57 5.21 29.07
N GLU A 10 -34.24 5.36 29.03
CA GLU A 10 -33.50 5.27 27.76
C GLU A 10 -33.54 3.86 27.17
N SER A 11 -33.65 3.80 25.85
CA SER A 11 -33.50 2.57 25.08
C SER A 11 -32.02 2.34 24.72
N VAL A 12 -31.46 1.22 25.18
CA VAL A 12 -30.03 0.91 25.09
C VAL A 12 -29.82 -0.41 24.35
N LEU A 13 -28.99 -0.38 23.31
CA LEU A 13 -28.53 -1.57 22.59
C LEU A 13 -27.08 -1.90 22.97
N LEU A 14 -26.85 -3.10 23.48
CA LEU A 14 -25.52 -3.67 23.68
C LEU A 14 -25.15 -4.58 22.51
N VAL A 15 -24.03 -4.29 21.86
CA VAL A 15 -23.57 -4.98 20.66
C VAL A 15 -22.35 -5.87 20.96
N GLY A 16 -22.44 -7.15 20.59
CA GLY A 16 -21.31 -8.08 20.62
C GLY A 16 -20.95 -8.59 22.02
N GLU A 17 -21.93 -8.77 22.90
CA GLU A 17 -21.77 -9.32 24.25
C GLU A 17 -21.40 -10.81 24.20
N GLY A 18 -20.12 -11.17 24.36
CA GLY A 18 -19.69 -12.57 24.29
C GLY A 18 -20.25 -13.48 25.39
N ASN A 19 -20.36 -12.98 26.63
CA ASN A 19 -20.84 -13.75 27.79
C ASN A 19 -21.97 -13.04 28.57
N PHE A 20 -22.48 -11.92 28.05
CA PHE A 20 -23.53 -11.11 28.69
C PHE A 20 -23.24 -10.57 30.10
N SER A 21 -21.99 -10.65 30.56
CA SER A 21 -21.64 -10.22 31.93
C SER A 21 -21.77 -8.71 32.15
N PHE A 22 -21.62 -7.90 31.09
CA PHE A 22 -21.87 -6.46 31.17
C PHE A 22 -23.36 -6.13 31.28
N SER A 23 -24.19 -6.80 30.46
CA SER A 23 -25.65 -6.69 30.55
C SER A 23 -26.15 -7.01 31.96
N VAL A 24 -25.63 -8.08 32.58
CA VAL A 24 -25.98 -8.44 33.96
C VAL A 24 -25.52 -7.37 34.94
N ALA A 25 -24.31 -6.82 34.77
CA ALA A 25 -23.82 -5.73 35.60
C ALA A 25 -24.71 -4.48 35.53
N LEU A 26 -25.20 -4.13 34.34
CA LEU A 26 -26.14 -3.02 34.18
C LEU A 26 -27.51 -3.31 34.81
N CYS A 27 -28.01 -4.54 34.66
CA CYS A 27 -29.27 -4.98 35.28
C CYS A 27 -29.20 -4.86 36.82
N GLN A 28 -28.08 -5.24 37.43
CA GLN A 28 -27.89 -5.17 38.89
C GLN A 28 -27.81 -3.74 39.44
N LEU A 29 -27.42 -2.77 38.61
CA LEU A 29 -27.39 -1.35 38.99
C LEU A 29 -28.78 -0.70 39.03
N ASN A 30 -29.84 -1.41 38.59
CA ASN A 30 -31.24 -0.99 38.64
C ASN A 30 -31.50 0.42 38.04
N LEU A 31 -30.90 0.69 36.88
CA LEU A 31 -30.90 2.01 36.22
C LEU A 31 -32.23 2.37 35.52
N LYS A 32 -33.26 1.51 35.60
CA LYS A 32 -34.55 1.65 34.88
C LYS A 32 -34.40 2.01 33.40
N ILE A 33 -33.55 1.27 32.68
CA ILE A 33 -33.34 1.42 31.23
C ILE A 33 -33.96 0.26 30.46
N ASN A 34 -34.37 0.50 29.22
CA ASN A 34 -34.85 -0.53 28.30
C ASN A 34 -33.66 -1.15 27.56
N LEU A 35 -33.23 -2.32 28.00
CA LEU A 35 -32.00 -2.96 27.52
C LEU A 35 -32.29 -4.06 26.49
N ILE A 36 -31.59 -4.01 25.35
CA ILE A 36 -31.47 -5.13 24.41
C ILE A 36 -30.01 -5.52 24.31
N ALA A 37 -29.71 -6.79 24.54
CA ALA A 37 -28.35 -7.32 24.48
C ALA A 37 -28.19 -8.31 23.32
N THR A 38 -27.11 -8.15 22.56
CA THR A 38 -26.87 -8.97 21.35
C THR A 38 -25.51 -9.67 21.39
N CYS A 39 -25.43 -10.88 20.84
CA CYS A 39 -24.19 -11.62 20.67
C CYS A 39 -24.04 -12.10 19.22
N TYR A 40 -22.80 -12.17 18.73
CA TYR A 40 -22.48 -12.70 17.41
C TYR A 40 -22.62 -14.22 17.33
N GLU A 41 -22.32 -14.94 18.41
CA GLU A 41 -22.43 -16.40 18.45
C GLU A 41 -23.91 -16.82 18.41
N SER A 42 -24.24 -17.79 17.56
CA SER A 42 -25.59 -18.36 17.46
C SER A 42 -25.94 -19.27 18.63
N ASP A 43 -24.93 -19.85 19.27
CA ASP A 43 -25.06 -20.67 20.48
C ASP A 43 -23.89 -20.40 21.43
N ILE A 44 -24.17 -20.41 22.74
CA ILE A 44 -23.19 -20.11 23.79
C ILE A 44 -22.83 -21.41 24.50
N SER A 45 -21.63 -21.90 24.24
CA SER A 45 -21.13 -23.16 24.80
C SER A 45 -20.80 -23.08 26.30
N HIS A 46 -20.52 -21.88 26.84
CA HIS A 46 -20.05 -21.70 28.21
C HIS A 46 -21.20 -21.60 29.22
N GLU A 47 -21.10 -22.38 30.31
CA GLU A 47 -22.13 -22.47 31.36
C GLU A 47 -22.43 -21.11 32.02
N ALA A 48 -21.41 -20.28 32.21
CA ALA A 48 -21.57 -18.93 32.77
C ALA A 48 -22.42 -18.02 31.85
N GLY A 49 -22.23 -18.11 30.54
CA GLY A 49 -23.01 -17.34 29.58
C GLY A 49 -24.48 -17.76 29.55
N LYS A 50 -24.75 -19.07 29.63
CA LYS A 50 -26.13 -19.60 29.74
C LYS A 50 -26.83 -19.09 31.00
N LYS A 51 -26.16 -19.13 32.15
CA LYS A 51 -26.67 -18.57 33.42
C LYS A 51 -26.97 -17.07 33.32
N ASN A 52 -26.10 -16.29 32.66
CA ASN A 52 -26.32 -14.87 32.45
C ASN A 52 -27.53 -14.60 31.55
N ILE A 53 -27.73 -15.36 30.47
CA ILE A 53 -28.91 -15.22 29.60
C ILE A 53 -30.19 -15.52 30.38
N GLU A 54 -30.22 -16.61 31.14
CA GLU A 54 -31.39 -16.94 31.97
C GLU A 54 -31.70 -15.84 32.97
N TYR A 55 -30.68 -15.29 33.62
CA TYR A 55 -30.84 -14.17 34.54
C TYR A 55 -31.46 -12.95 33.83
N LEU A 56 -30.92 -12.55 32.68
CA LEU A 56 -31.44 -11.40 31.91
C LEU A 56 -32.88 -11.61 31.46
N LYS A 57 -33.22 -12.79 30.95
CA LYS A 57 -34.59 -13.13 30.53
C LYS A 57 -35.58 -13.10 31.70
N ARG A 58 -35.18 -13.59 32.88
CA ARG A 58 -36.02 -13.50 34.10
C ARG A 58 -36.30 -12.07 34.54
N HIS A 59 -35.41 -11.14 34.21
CA HIS A 59 -35.56 -9.70 34.50
C HIS A 59 -36.17 -8.92 33.30
N GLY A 60 -36.73 -9.62 32.31
CA GLY A 60 -37.43 -9.00 31.18
C GLY A 60 -36.54 -8.38 30.11
N ILE A 61 -35.23 -8.65 30.12
CA ILE A 61 -34.28 -8.10 29.15
C ILE A 61 -34.29 -8.94 27.88
N CYS A 62 -34.42 -8.28 26.72
CA CYS A 62 -34.38 -8.94 25.43
C CYS A 62 -32.95 -9.33 25.06
N VAL A 63 -32.74 -10.62 24.77
CA VAL A 63 -31.43 -11.17 24.39
C VAL A 63 -31.52 -11.78 22.99
N LEU A 64 -30.67 -11.32 22.08
CA LEU A 64 -30.60 -11.79 20.68
C LEU A 64 -29.25 -12.44 20.39
N LEU A 65 -29.26 -13.63 19.78
CA LEU A 65 -28.07 -14.40 19.41
C LEU A 65 -27.88 -14.40 17.89
N GLY A 66 -26.67 -14.67 17.41
CA GLY A 66 -26.36 -14.72 15.97
C GLY A 66 -26.41 -13.36 15.27
N ILE A 67 -26.26 -12.25 16.01
CA ILE A 67 -26.36 -10.90 15.47
C ILE A 67 -24.99 -10.40 15.02
N ASP A 68 -24.84 -10.16 13.72
CA ASP A 68 -23.66 -9.52 13.15
C ASP A 68 -23.76 -7.99 13.29
N ALA A 69 -22.79 -7.41 14.01
CA ALA A 69 -22.69 -5.97 14.22
C ALA A 69 -22.53 -5.17 12.90
N THR A 70 -22.09 -5.81 11.82
CA THR A 70 -21.99 -5.20 10.49
C THR A 70 -23.29 -5.24 9.68
N LYS A 71 -24.32 -5.95 10.18
CA LYS A 71 -25.59 -6.23 9.51
C LYS A 71 -26.78 -6.14 10.46
N LEU A 72 -26.74 -5.20 11.41
CA LEU A 72 -27.77 -5.02 12.43
C LEU A 72 -29.18 -4.85 11.86
N MET A 73 -29.33 -4.24 10.67
CA MET A 73 -30.63 -3.97 10.04
C MET A 73 -31.23 -5.20 9.34
N GLU A 74 -30.49 -6.31 9.21
CA GLU A 74 -31.04 -7.59 8.77
C GLU A 74 -32.00 -8.18 9.83
N ASN A 75 -31.83 -7.80 11.10
CA ASN A 75 -32.72 -8.26 12.17
C ASN A 75 -33.99 -7.37 12.26
N PRO A 76 -35.20 -7.96 12.16
CA PRO A 76 -36.45 -7.20 12.13
C PRO A 76 -36.80 -6.54 13.46
N ILE A 77 -36.31 -7.05 14.59
CA ILE A 77 -36.54 -6.46 15.91
C ILE A 77 -35.73 -5.17 16.02
N LEU A 78 -34.42 -5.25 15.76
CA LEU A 78 -33.52 -4.10 15.84
C LEU A 78 -33.88 -2.98 14.86
N LYS A 79 -34.44 -3.33 13.70
CA LYS A 79 -34.90 -2.37 12.69
C LYS A 79 -36.16 -1.59 13.11
N LYS A 80 -37.03 -2.17 13.94
CA LYS A 80 -38.27 -1.54 14.40
C LYS A 80 -38.06 -0.67 15.64
N GLU A 81 -37.12 -1.07 16.49
CA GLU A 81 -36.80 -0.36 17.72
C GLU A 81 -36.04 0.96 17.45
N SER A 82 -36.22 1.92 18.35
CA SER A 82 -35.45 3.16 18.40
C SER A 82 -34.54 3.12 19.62
N PHE A 83 -33.25 3.38 19.42
CA PHE A 83 -32.26 3.37 20.49
C PHE A 83 -31.74 4.78 20.75
N ASP A 84 -31.63 5.15 22.01
CA ASP A 84 -31.00 6.40 22.45
C ASP A 84 -29.49 6.21 22.55
N LYS A 85 -29.05 5.03 23.02
CA LYS A 85 -27.64 4.67 23.12
C LYS A 85 -27.34 3.31 22.52
N ILE A 86 -26.22 3.23 21.80
CA ILE A 86 -25.67 1.98 21.29
C ILE A 86 -24.25 1.82 21.81
N ILE A 87 -23.98 0.74 22.54
CA ILE A 87 -22.69 0.50 23.17
C ILE A 87 -22.05 -0.73 22.53
N PHE A 88 -20.84 -0.55 22.01
CA PHE A 88 -20.01 -1.64 21.49
C PHE A 88 -18.68 -1.67 22.24
N ASN A 89 -18.61 -2.53 23.24
CA ASN A 89 -17.44 -2.65 24.11
C ASN A 89 -16.42 -3.65 23.54
N PHE A 90 -15.17 -3.21 23.42
CA PHE A 90 -14.04 -4.02 22.95
C PHE A 90 -14.31 -4.81 21.65
N PRO A 91 -14.85 -4.15 20.60
CA PRO A 91 -15.22 -4.81 19.34
C PRO A 91 -14.03 -5.50 18.70
N HIS A 92 -14.08 -6.77 18.30
CA HIS A 92 -12.93 -7.41 17.65
C HIS A 92 -13.32 -8.52 16.68
N VAL A 93 -12.59 -8.62 15.56
CA VAL A 93 -12.71 -9.74 14.62
C VAL A 93 -11.66 -10.78 15.04
N GLY A 94 -12.10 -11.89 15.62
CA GLY A 94 -11.24 -12.92 16.21
C GLY A 94 -9.97 -13.32 15.41
N GLY A 95 -8.91 -13.73 16.12
CA GLY A 95 -7.63 -14.16 15.56
C GLY A 95 -6.44 -13.23 15.86
N LYS A 96 -5.22 -13.60 15.44
CA LYS A 96 -3.99 -12.81 15.68
C LYS A 96 -4.09 -11.42 15.02
N MET A 97 -4.05 -10.35 15.82
CA MET A 97 -3.97 -8.92 15.49
C MET A 97 -4.13 -8.58 13.99
N ARG A 98 -5.37 -8.32 13.58
CA ARG A 98 -5.74 -7.82 12.25
C ARG A 98 -6.37 -6.43 12.36
N ILE A 99 -5.54 -5.41 12.60
CA ILE A 99 -6.00 -4.01 12.77
C ILE A 99 -6.89 -3.56 11.60
N GLU A 100 -6.56 -3.95 10.38
CA GLU A 100 -7.38 -3.66 9.19
C GLU A 100 -8.78 -4.29 9.27
N LYS A 101 -8.92 -5.51 9.80
CA LYS A 101 -10.23 -6.14 9.98
C LYS A 101 -11.04 -5.48 11.09
N ASN A 102 -10.38 -5.04 12.18
CA ASN A 102 -11.06 -4.32 13.25
C ASN A 102 -11.52 -2.93 12.79
N ARG A 103 -10.72 -2.27 11.94
CA ARG A 103 -11.13 -1.02 11.26
C ARG A 103 -12.33 -1.26 10.36
N GLU A 104 -12.31 -2.33 9.55
CA GLU A 104 -13.44 -2.65 8.68
C GLU A 104 -14.69 -3.00 9.49
N LEU A 105 -14.57 -3.72 10.61
CA LEU A 105 -15.67 -3.99 11.54
C LEU A 105 -16.29 -2.68 12.04
N LEU A 106 -15.49 -1.76 12.58
CA LEU A 106 -16.00 -0.47 13.06
C LEU A 106 -16.63 0.35 11.94
N LYS A 107 -15.97 0.40 10.77
CA LYS A 107 -16.47 1.12 9.60
C LYS A 107 -17.85 0.61 9.17
N GLN A 108 -18.00 -0.70 9.01
CA GLN A 108 -19.28 -1.30 8.60
C GLN A 108 -20.34 -1.13 9.69
N PHE A 109 -19.96 -1.28 10.96
CA PHE A 109 -20.85 -1.02 12.10
C PHE A 109 -21.43 0.41 12.09
N PHE A 110 -20.59 1.43 11.89
CA PHE A 110 -21.06 2.82 11.83
C PHE A 110 -21.94 3.10 10.60
N ILE A 111 -21.60 2.51 9.44
CA ILE A 111 -22.44 2.60 8.23
C ILE A 111 -23.81 1.97 8.47
N GLU A 112 -23.86 0.88 9.24
CA GLU A 112 -25.11 0.18 9.52
C GLU A 112 -25.98 0.94 10.54
N ILE A 113 -25.37 1.48 11.59
CA ILE A 113 -26.08 2.30 12.58
C ILE A 113 -26.64 3.58 11.99
N GLU A 114 -25.98 4.16 10.98
CA GLU A 114 -26.51 5.32 10.28
C GLU A 114 -27.94 5.08 9.74
N LYS A 115 -28.28 3.84 9.40
CA LYS A 115 -29.59 3.47 8.86
C LYS A 115 -30.70 3.41 9.92
N LEU A 116 -30.38 3.54 11.21
CA LEU A 116 -31.37 3.55 12.28
C LEU A 116 -32.19 4.85 12.28
N ASN A 117 -33.42 4.74 12.77
CA ASN A 117 -34.42 5.80 12.69
C ASN A 117 -34.11 7.01 13.59
N ASN A 118 -33.40 6.83 14.71
CA ASN A 118 -33.13 7.91 15.66
C ASN A 118 -31.94 8.78 15.22
N PRO A 119 -32.15 10.05 14.84
CA PRO A 119 -31.05 10.94 14.46
C PRO A 119 -30.19 11.38 15.64
N ASN A 120 -30.70 11.31 16.88
CA ASN A 120 -30.02 11.74 18.10
C ASN A 120 -29.28 10.61 18.83
N VAL A 121 -29.17 9.44 18.20
CA VAL A 121 -28.50 8.27 18.78
C VAL A 121 -27.06 8.59 19.19
N GLU A 122 -26.69 8.20 20.40
CA GLU A 122 -25.33 8.29 20.90
C GLU A 122 -24.65 6.92 20.85
N VAL A 123 -23.52 6.83 20.15
CA VAL A 123 -22.78 5.57 19.96
C VAL A 123 -21.53 5.59 20.81
N LEU A 124 -21.35 4.58 21.65
CA LEU A 124 -20.25 4.46 22.59
C LEU A 124 -19.35 3.29 22.17
N ILE A 125 -18.09 3.59 21.86
CA ILE A 125 -17.08 2.58 21.54
C ILE A 125 -16.01 2.55 22.63
N THR A 126 -15.94 1.45 23.36
CA THR A 126 -14.89 1.26 24.38
C THR A 126 -13.73 0.45 23.79
N LEU A 127 -12.51 0.98 23.88
CA LEU A 127 -11.28 0.34 23.39
C LEU A 127 -10.23 0.26 24.50
N CYS A 128 -9.32 -0.71 24.41
CA CYS A 128 -8.18 -0.76 25.32
C CYS A 128 -7.27 0.46 25.08
N ASN A 129 -6.56 0.91 26.11
CA ASN A 129 -5.68 2.07 26.00
C ASN A 129 -4.66 1.92 24.86
N GLY A 130 -4.43 2.99 24.09
CA GLY A 130 -3.52 2.97 22.95
C GLY A 130 -4.17 2.56 21.62
N GLN A 131 -5.40 2.02 21.63
CA GLN A 131 -6.02 1.47 20.42
C GLN A 131 -6.80 2.52 19.61
N GLY A 132 -7.39 3.55 20.24
CA GLY A 132 -8.32 4.47 19.56
C GLY A 132 -7.69 5.27 18.44
N GLY A 133 -6.43 5.67 18.61
CA GLY A 133 -5.73 6.60 17.73
C GLY A 133 -6.00 8.06 18.06
N THR A 134 -6.52 8.33 19.25
CA THR A 134 -6.83 9.67 19.74
C THR A 134 -5.66 10.22 20.56
N PRO A 135 -5.57 11.55 20.77
CA PRO A 135 -4.49 12.15 21.55
C PRO A 135 -4.48 11.74 23.03
N MET A 136 -5.61 11.23 23.55
CA MET A 136 -5.79 10.73 24.92
C MET A 136 -5.23 9.33 25.12
N ASP A 137 -4.90 8.60 24.05
CA ASP A 137 -4.35 7.26 24.13
C ASP A 137 -2.91 7.26 24.66
N GLU A 138 -2.63 6.47 25.71
CA GLU A 138 -1.30 6.31 26.30
C GLU A 138 -0.91 4.82 26.42
N PRO A 139 0.18 4.36 25.79
CA PRO A 139 1.11 5.10 24.95
C PRO A 139 0.51 5.44 23.59
N LYS A 140 0.91 6.59 23.04
CA LYS A 140 0.53 7.02 21.69
C LYS A 140 1.07 6.02 20.67
N ARG A 141 0.18 5.28 20.02
CA ARG A 141 0.53 4.44 18.88
C ARG A 141 0.67 5.28 17.62
N ASN A 142 1.48 4.80 16.68
CA ASN A 142 1.47 5.36 15.34
C ASN A 142 0.04 5.33 14.78
N TRP A 143 -0.39 6.39 14.10
CA TRP A 143 -1.74 6.48 13.52
C TRP A 143 -2.11 5.24 12.69
N ASN A 144 -1.16 4.73 11.89
CA ASN A 144 -1.35 3.53 11.06
C ASN A 144 -1.39 2.21 11.84
N ASP A 145 -1.08 2.21 13.13
CA ASP A 145 -1.16 1.07 14.05
C ASP A 145 -2.29 1.23 15.08
N SER A 146 -3.11 2.28 14.94
CA SER A 146 -4.32 2.53 15.74
C SER A 146 -5.58 2.07 15.01
N TRP A 147 -6.73 2.13 15.67
CA TRP A 147 -8.02 1.77 15.07
C TRP A 147 -8.65 2.93 14.32
N LYS A 148 -8.06 4.13 14.39
CA LYS A 148 -8.52 5.33 13.70
C LYS A 148 -10.02 5.55 13.94
N VAL A 149 -10.44 5.42 15.20
CA VAL A 149 -11.86 5.30 15.56
C VAL A 149 -12.68 6.47 15.05
N THR A 150 -12.13 7.70 15.08
CA THR A 150 -12.78 8.90 14.53
C THR A 150 -12.95 8.83 13.02
N GLU A 151 -11.97 8.31 12.28
CA GLU A 151 -12.05 8.15 10.82
C GLU A 151 -13.05 7.05 10.43
N MET A 152 -13.10 5.94 11.19
CA MET A 152 -14.06 4.86 10.95
C MET A 152 -15.50 5.30 11.25
N ALA A 153 -15.71 6.09 12.30
CA ALA A 153 -17.01 6.68 12.62
C ALA A 153 -17.49 7.66 11.53
N ALA A 154 -16.58 8.44 10.94
CA ALA A 154 -16.91 9.38 9.88
C ALA A 154 -17.48 8.70 8.62
N HIS A 155 -17.20 7.42 8.38
CA HIS A 155 -17.80 6.66 7.27
C HIS A 155 -19.32 6.49 7.42
N GLY A 156 -19.84 6.38 8.64
CA GLY A 156 -21.28 6.35 8.95
C GLY A 156 -21.85 7.70 9.34
N ASN A 157 -21.16 8.80 9.02
CA ASN A 157 -21.58 10.16 9.35
C ASN A 157 -21.67 10.46 10.86
N PHE A 158 -20.76 9.90 11.65
CA PHE A 158 -20.61 10.20 13.08
C PHE A 158 -19.37 11.04 13.38
N ILE A 159 -19.48 11.90 14.40
CA ILE A 159 -18.36 12.72 14.92
C ILE A 159 -18.11 12.42 16.40
N LEU A 160 -16.84 12.48 16.80
CA LEU A 160 -16.40 12.20 18.17
C LEU A 160 -16.63 13.41 19.07
N THR A 161 -17.54 13.34 20.03
CA THR A 161 -17.92 14.47 20.89
C THR A 161 -17.27 14.43 22.26
N LYS A 162 -16.94 13.24 22.77
CA LYS A 162 -16.40 13.05 24.12
C LYS A 162 -15.54 11.79 24.20
N ILE A 163 -14.55 11.79 25.09
CA ILE A 163 -13.84 10.57 25.52
C ILE A 163 -13.83 10.55 27.05
N ASP A 164 -14.28 9.46 27.65
CA ASP A 164 -14.20 9.23 29.09
C ASP A 164 -13.44 7.94 29.41
N PRO A 165 -12.71 7.86 30.54
CA PRO A 165 -12.14 6.60 31.00
C PRO A 165 -13.24 5.58 31.32
N PHE A 166 -13.03 4.32 30.92
CA PHE A 166 -13.90 3.20 31.29
C PHE A 166 -13.57 2.74 32.72
N LEU A 167 -14.45 3.05 33.67
CA LEU A 167 -14.22 2.75 35.08
C LEU A 167 -14.74 1.36 35.43
N TRP A 168 -13.87 0.36 35.25
CA TRP A 168 -14.17 -1.05 35.52
C TRP A 168 -14.63 -1.33 36.95
N SER A 169 -14.24 -0.48 37.92
CA SER A 169 -14.62 -0.60 39.34
C SER A 169 -16.14 -0.56 39.58
N TYR A 170 -16.91 0.06 38.68
CA TYR A 170 -18.37 0.07 38.76
C TYR A 170 -19.03 -1.20 38.21
N PHE A 171 -18.26 -2.09 37.59
CA PHE A 171 -18.75 -3.31 36.93
C PHE A 171 -17.94 -4.53 37.39
N PRO A 172 -17.96 -4.89 38.68
CA PRO A 172 -17.07 -5.91 39.25
C PRO A 172 -17.28 -7.31 38.66
N ILE A 173 -18.49 -7.61 38.17
CA ILE A 173 -18.82 -8.88 37.54
C ILE A 173 -18.57 -8.90 36.02
N TYR A 174 -18.13 -7.78 35.43
CA TYR A 174 -17.91 -7.70 33.99
C TYR A 174 -16.58 -8.38 33.61
N VAL A 175 -16.69 -9.50 32.88
CA VAL A 175 -15.54 -10.29 32.44
C VAL A 175 -15.41 -10.17 30.92
N VAL A 176 -14.34 -9.51 30.46
CA VAL A 176 -14.04 -9.37 29.03
C VAL A 176 -13.18 -10.53 28.56
N THR A 177 -13.80 -11.50 27.86
CA THR A 177 -13.10 -12.64 27.26
C THR A 177 -12.70 -12.35 25.81
N GLY A 178 -11.43 -12.55 25.46
CA GLY A 178 -10.94 -12.43 24.09
C GLY A 178 -11.18 -13.69 23.24
N TYR A 179 -10.77 -13.61 21.97
CA TYR A 179 -10.80 -14.75 21.04
C TYR A 179 -10.15 -16.00 21.66
N ARG A 180 -10.93 -17.09 21.67
CA ARG A 180 -10.80 -18.29 22.52
C ARG A 180 -11.22 -17.97 23.95
N SER A 181 -12.47 -18.32 24.22
CA SER A 181 -13.17 -18.42 25.50
C SER A 181 -12.45 -19.19 26.62
N LEU A 182 -11.14 -19.38 26.53
CA LEU A 182 -10.28 -20.05 27.48
C LEU A 182 -8.93 -19.29 27.51
N GLN A 183 -8.70 -18.58 28.62
CA GLN A 183 -7.40 -18.24 29.23
C GLN A 183 -6.77 -16.84 29.05
N LYS A 184 -7.31 -15.89 28.26
CA LYS A 184 -6.75 -14.51 28.28
C LYS A 184 -7.80 -13.40 28.25
N GLN A 185 -7.94 -12.72 29.38
CA GLN A 185 -8.75 -11.51 29.52
C GLN A 185 -8.09 -10.34 28.78
N PHE A 186 -8.88 -9.41 28.26
CA PHE A 186 -8.33 -8.13 27.78
C PHE A 186 -7.80 -7.31 28.96
N HIS A 187 -6.70 -6.59 28.74
CA HIS A 187 -6.27 -5.55 29.68
C HIS A 187 -7.24 -4.36 29.57
N THR A 188 -8.26 -4.36 30.42
CA THR A 188 -9.28 -3.30 30.51
C THR A 188 -8.80 -2.08 31.30
N THR A 189 -7.66 -2.19 31.98
CA THR A 189 -7.01 -1.10 32.71
C THR A 189 -6.74 0.09 31.79
N ASN A 190 -7.21 1.28 32.19
CA ASN A 190 -7.11 2.54 31.43
C ASN A 190 -7.83 2.52 30.07
N ALA A 191 -8.78 1.62 29.84
CA ALA A 191 -9.61 1.64 28.65
C ALA A 191 -10.36 2.97 28.52
N LEU A 192 -10.61 3.39 27.27
CA LEU A 192 -11.26 4.66 26.94
C LEU A 192 -12.57 4.39 26.20
N THR A 193 -13.63 5.07 26.60
CA THR A 193 -14.93 5.08 25.94
C THR A 193 -15.07 6.33 25.11
N HIS A 194 -15.27 6.16 23.81
CA HIS A 194 -15.40 7.21 22.81
C HIS A 194 -16.88 7.40 22.49
N PHE A 195 -17.38 8.64 22.63
CA PHE A 195 -18.77 8.98 22.40
C PHE A 195 -18.92 9.65 21.04
N PHE A 196 -19.83 9.12 20.25
CA PHE A 196 -20.09 9.58 18.89
C PHE A 196 -21.54 10.02 18.76
N LYS A 197 -21.74 11.13 18.05
CA LYS A 197 -23.07 11.61 17.65
C LYS A 197 -23.15 11.71 16.14
N ARG A 198 -24.36 11.47 15.61
CA ARG A 198 -24.62 11.62 14.18
C ARG A 198 -24.47 13.09 13.79
N SER A 199 -23.90 13.32 12.63
CA SER A 199 -23.79 14.62 11.99
C SER A 199 -24.17 14.51 10.52
N GLU A 200 -24.64 15.59 9.92
CA GLU A 200 -24.87 15.63 8.49
C GLU A 200 -23.56 15.46 7.70
N PRO A 201 -23.58 14.71 6.57
CA PRO A 201 -22.44 14.65 5.67
C PRO A 201 -22.15 16.02 5.04
N PRO A 202 -20.91 16.30 4.61
CA PRO A 202 -20.57 17.58 4.01
C PRO A 202 -21.35 17.80 2.71
N ASN A 203 -22.05 18.93 2.64
CA ASN A 203 -22.77 19.46 1.49
C ASN A 203 -22.45 20.95 1.34
N TYR A 204 -22.84 21.57 0.23
CA TYR A 204 -22.49 22.97 -0.05
C TYR A 204 -23.00 23.96 1.03
N GLN A 205 -24.11 23.65 1.69
CA GLN A 205 -24.72 24.52 2.71
C GLN A 205 -23.98 24.44 4.04
N ASN A 206 -23.59 23.24 4.48
CA ASN A 206 -22.99 23.05 5.80
C ASN A 206 -21.45 23.21 5.82
N ILE A 207 -20.79 23.19 4.66
CA ILE A 207 -19.35 23.50 4.56
C ILE A 207 -19.06 25.00 4.42
N SER A 208 -20.07 25.79 4.04
CA SER A 208 -20.01 27.24 3.95
C SER A 208 -20.14 27.83 5.36
N PRO A 209 -19.26 28.75 5.79
CA PRO A 209 -19.45 29.46 7.04
C PRO A 209 -20.71 30.35 6.96
N LYS A 210 -21.36 30.55 8.11
CA LYS A 210 -22.53 31.45 8.22
C LYS A 210 -22.14 32.92 7.98
N ASN A 211 -20.98 33.33 8.51
CA ASN A 211 -20.46 34.68 8.32
C ASN A 211 -19.45 34.65 7.17
N LYS A 212 -19.78 35.33 6.07
CA LYS A 212 -18.88 35.51 4.92
C LYS A 212 -17.98 36.73 5.13
N ILE A 213 -16.78 36.68 4.55
CA ILE A 213 -15.82 37.78 4.54
C ILE A 213 -15.98 38.56 3.24
N ASP A 214 -16.14 39.87 3.34
CA ASP A 214 -16.12 40.78 2.20
C ASP A 214 -14.71 41.36 1.96
N ILE A 215 -14.31 41.41 0.69
CA ILE A 215 -12.98 41.84 0.26
C ILE A 215 -12.76 43.36 0.50
N VAL A 216 -13.84 44.16 0.47
CA VAL A 216 -13.79 45.63 0.56
C VAL A 216 -13.31 46.13 1.92
N THR A 217 -13.49 45.34 2.98
CA THR A 217 -13.07 45.67 4.34
C THR A 217 -11.67 45.18 4.69
N CYS A 218 -10.97 44.53 3.74
CA CYS A 218 -9.67 43.90 3.97
C CYS A 218 -8.54 44.79 3.43
N ASP A 219 -7.68 45.28 4.32
CA ASP A 219 -6.56 46.14 3.96
C ASP A 219 -5.54 45.36 3.12
N ILE A 220 -5.43 45.71 1.82
CA ILE A 220 -4.72 44.95 0.78
C ILE A 220 -3.22 44.78 1.12
N ASN A 221 -2.67 45.70 1.91
CA ASN A 221 -1.24 45.76 2.23
C ASN A 221 -0.84 45.03 3.52
N ASN A 222 -1.80 44.54 4.32
CA ASN A 222 -1.51 43.95 5.64
C ASN A 222 -2.17 42.59 5.89
N PHE A 223 -2.76 41.97 4.85
CA PHE A 223 -3.42 40.68 4.99
C PHE A 223 -2.40 39.54 5.02
N LEU A 224 -1.98 39.11 6.22
CA LEU A 224 -1.17 37.91 6.40
C LEU A 224 -2.09 36.69 6.42
N ARG A 225 -1.56 35.56 5.92
CA ARG A 225 -2.16 34.21 5.89
C ARG A 225 -2.87 33.76 7.20
N LYS A 226 -2.56 34.39 8.33
CA LYS A 226 -3.10 34.07 9.66
C LYS A 226 -4.41 34.81 9.98
N ASP A 227 -4.77 35.84 9.22
CA ASP A 227 -5.87 36.75 9.57
C ASP A 227 -7.24 36.17 9.21
N VAL A 228 -7.36 35.42 8.11
CA VAL A 228 -8.58 34.64 7.80
C VAL A 228 -8.91 33.62 8.92
N PHE A 229 -7.87 33.10 9.56
CA PHE A 229 -7.98 32.14 10.67
C PHE A 229 -8.31 32.80 12.01
N HIS A 230 -7.87 34.03 12.23
CA HIS A 230 -8.16 34.78 13.45
C HIS A 230 -9.55 35.43 13.42
N ILE A 231 -10.06 35.77 12.23
CA ILE A 231 -11.44 36.27 12.04
C ILE A 231 -12.49 35.17 12.32
N SER A 232 -12.15 33.88 12.15
CA SER A 232 -13.08 32.76 12.37
C SER A 232 -13.17 32.24 13.82
N ASN A 233 -12.29 32.69 14.73
CA ASN A 233 -12.32 32.26 16.15
C ASN A 233 -13.47 32.88 16.98
N LYS A 234 -14.47 33.50 16.35
CA LYS A 234 -15.69 34.01 17.00
C LYS A 234 -16.94 33.59 16.22
N LEU A 235 -17.29 32.31 16.29
CA LEU A 235 -18.60 31.76 15.93
C LEU A 235 -18.86 30.53 16.83
N SER A 236 -19.24 30.66 18.11
CA SER A 236 -20.55 31.02 18.69
C SER A 236 -21.71 30.08 18.28
N ASN A 237 -22.19 29.29 19.26
CA ASN A 237 -23.51 28.62 19.36
C ASN A 237 -23.81 27.33 18.56
N LEU A 238 -22.86 26.42 18.37
CA LEU A 238 -23.15 25.07 17.86
C LEU A 238 -23.24 24.03 18.99
N LYS A 239 -24.32 23.24 19.02
CA LYS A 239 -24.64 22.26 20.09
C LYS A 239 -23.71 21.03 20.09
N ILE A 240 -23.06 20.70 18.97
CA ILE A 240 -22.26 19.48 18.81
C ILE A 240 -20.98 19.81 18.03
N TRP A 241 -19.84 19.35 18.55
CA TRP A 241 -18.50 19.61 18.01
C TRP A 241 -17.61 18.36 18.16
N CYS A 242 -16.77 18.12 17.16
CA CYS A 242 -15.80 17.03 17.14
C CYS A 242 -14.54 17.44 17.90
N ILE A 243 -14.19 16.74 18.97
CA ILE A 243 -13.04 17.15 19.82
C ILE A 243 -11.68 16.84 19.21
N TYR A 244 -11.58 15.83 18.34
CA TYR A 244 -10.33 15.41 17.69
C TYR A 244 -10.53 15.06 16.21
N PRO A 245 -10.83 16.05 15.36
CA PRO A 245 -11.09 15.78 13.95
C PRO A 245 -9.82 15.41 13.18
N PRO A 246 -9.88 14.44 12.25
CA PRO A 246 -8.77 14.11 11.37
C PRO A 246 -8.49 15.27 10.40
N ALA A 247 -7.22 15.44 10.03
CA ALA A 247 -6.76 16.43 9.06
C ALA A 247 -6.18 15.74 7.81
N PHE A 248 -6.52 16.24 6.63
CA PHE A 248 -6.09 15.69 5.34
C PHE A 248 -5.52 16.79 4.47
N THR A 249 -4.36 16.59 3.84
CA THR A 249 -3.68 17.65 3.09
C THR A 249 -3.46 17.23 1.65
N PHE A 250 -3.80 18.11 0.70
CA PHE A 250 -3.73 17.86 -0.75
C PHE A 250 -3.24 19.10 -1.50
N ASP A 251 -2.59 18.90 -2.66
CA ASP A 251 -2.03 19.97 -3.47
C ASP A 251 -2.92 20.20 -4.71
N ILE A 252 -3.31 21.46 -4.95
CA ILE A 252 -4.07 21.92 -6.12
C ILE A 252 -3.23 22.89 -6.96
N THR A 253 -3.22 22.69 -8.27
CA THR A 253 -2.54 23.56 -9.23
C THR A 253 -3.55 24.27 -10.12
N ILE A 254 -3.51 25.60 -10.10
CA ILE A 254 -4.40 26.47 -10.87
C ILE A 254 -3.61 27.22 -11.95
N CYS A 255 -4.22 27.40 -13.12
CA CYS A 255 -3.74 28.28 -14.17
C CYS A 255 -4.43 29.64 -14.03
N VAL A 256 -3.63 30.70 -13.95
CA VAL A 256 -4.07 32.06 -13.67
C VAL A 256 -3.51 33.05 -14.69
N THR A 257 -4.21 34.17 -14.88
CA THR A 257 -3.75 35.34 -15.65
C THR A 257 -2.92 36.27 -14.78
N GLU A 258 -2.28 37.29 -15.38
CA GLU A 258 -1.48 38.30 -14.65
C GLU A 258 -2.31 39.06 -13.60
N ASP A 259 -3.60 39.32 -13.88
CA ASP A 259 -4.53 40.02 -12.99
C ASP A 259 -5.04 39.20 -11.79
N PHE A 260 -4.51 37.99 -11.58
CA PHE A 260 -4.96 37.12 -10.51
C PHE A 260 -4.59 37.65 -9.12
N ASN A 261 -5.62 37.98 -8.33
CA ASN A 261 -5.47 38.39 -6.94
C ASN A 261 -5.57 37.18 -5.99
N PRO A 262 -4.49 36.79 -5.28
CA PRO A 262 -4.51 35.71 -4.30
C PRO A 262 -5.53 35.91 -3.18
N LEU A 263 -5.85 37.16 -2.80
CA LEU A 263 -6.84 37.46 -1.78
C LEU A 263 -8.23 36.95 -2.19
N LYS A 264 -8.62 37.15 -3.45
CA LYS A 264 -9.89 36.64 -4.00
C LYS A 264 -9.96 35.11 -3.87
N PHE A 265 -8.85 34.43 -4.16
CA PHE A 265 -8.76 32.97 -4.01
C PHE A 265 -8.99 32.51 -2.57
N TYR A 266 -8.32 33.14 -1.60
CA TYR A 266 -8.49 32.82 -0.18
C TYR A 266 -9.91 33.11 0.31
N THR A 267 -10.49 34.27 -0.05
CA THR A 267 -11.84 34.66 0.36
C THR A 267 -12.89 33.74 -0.25
N THR A 268 -12.75 33.34 -1.51
CA THR A 268 -13.68 32.39 -2.15
C THR A 268 -13.65 31.04 -1.46
N LEU A 269 -12.46 30.49 -1.17
CA LEU A 269 -12.36 29.21 -0.46
C LEU A 269 -12.95 29.29 0.95
N TYR A 270 -12.69 30.37 1.68
CA TYR A 270 -13.29 30.57 2.99
C TYR A 270 -14.81 30.69 2.91
N ASN A 271 -15.34 31.58 2.06
CA ASN A 271 -16.78 31.87 1.97
C ASN A 271 -17.63 30.68 1.52
N HIS A 272 -17.04 29.70 0.84
CA HIS A 272 -17.74 28.54 0.30
C HIS A 272 -17.37 27.21 0.96
N ALA A 273 -16.20 27.11 1.61
CA ALA A 273 -15.70 25.87 2.20
C ALA A 273 -14.95 26.07 3.55
N GLY A 274 -15.09 27.23 4.20
CA GLY A 274 -14.38 27.58 5.43
C GLY A 274 -14.67 26.68 6.64
N CYS A 275 -15.77 25.92 6.65
CA CYS A 275 -16.04 24.95 7.74
C CYS A 275 -15.24 23.65 7.61
N ILE A 276 -14.59 23.42 6.46
CA ILE A 276 -13.78 22.22 6.18
C ILE A 276 -12.34 22.53 5.78
N VAL A 277 -12.05 23.75 5.33
CA VAL A 277 -10.70 24.19 5.00
C VAL A 277 -10.06 24.77 6.25
N ASP A 278 -9.03 24.08 6.74
CA ASP A 278 -8.20 24.51 7.85
C ASP A 278 -7.15 25.47 7.27
N GLU A 279 -6.09 24.97 6.65
CA GLU A 279 -4.96 25.77 6.20
C GLU A 279 -4.81 25.79 4.67
N ILE A 280 -4.31 26.89 4.11
CA ILE A 280 -3.95 26.99 2.68
C ILE A 280 -2.52 27.51 2.56
N ASN A 281 -1.66 26.70 1.95
CA ASN A 281 -0.22 26.88 1.84
C ASN A 281 0.23 27.09 0.38
N PHE A 282 0.63 28.31 -0.02
CA PHE A 282 1.26 28.52 -1.34
C PHE A 282 2.60 27.77 -1.41
N ILE A 283 2.77 26.95 -2.44
CA ILE A 283 3.97 26.11 -2.64
C ILE A 283 4.92 26.77 -3.63
N GLY A 284 4.40 27.27 -4.75
CA GLY A 284 5.22 27.86 -5.80
C GLY A 284 4.42 28.20 -7.05
N SER A 285 5.09 28.86 -8.01
CA SER A 285 4.54 29.24 -9.31
C SER A 285 5.50 28.86 -10.43
N TYR A 286 4.94 28.56 -11.60
CA TYR A 286 5.68 28.27 -12.81
C TYR A 286 5.10 29.07 -13.98
N ILE A 287 5.96 29.62 -14.83
CA ILE A 287 5.57 30.41 -16.00
C ILE A 287 5.95 29.58 -17.22
N SER A 288 4.98 29.28 -18.08
CA SER A 288 5.23 28.50 -19.29
C SER A 288 6.00 29.32 -20.32
N PRO A 289 7.09 28.79 -20.93
CA PRO A 289 7.87 29.52 -21.94
C PRO A 289 7.10 29.80 -23.25
N SER A 290 6.06 29.02 -23.54
CA SER A 290 5.37 29.00 -24.85
C SER A 290 3.97 29.62 -24.86
N LYS A 291 3.42 29.99 -23.69
CA LYS A 291 2.09 30.60 -23.53
C LYS A 291 2.14 31.47 -22.26
N GLU A 292 1.62 32.70 -22.30
CA GLU A 292 1.51 33.67 -21.18
C GLU A 292 0.59 33.18 -20.03
N LYS A 293 0.77 31.94 -19.57
CA LYS A 293 -0.04 31.27 -18.56
C LYS A 293 0.84 31.00 -17.35
N ILE A 294 0.47 31.61 -16.23
CA ILE A 294 1.11 31.41 -14.93
C ILE A 294 0.38 30.27 -14.23
N THR A 295 1.09 29.24 -13.82
CA THR A 295 0.53 28.21 -12.95
C THR A 295 0.96 28.46 -11.50
N LYS A 296 0.03 28.31 -10.56
CA LYS A 296 0.27 28.45 -9.11
C LYS A 296 -0.20 27.20 -8.39
N THR A 297 0.63 26.68 -7.50
CA THR A 297 0.31 25.49 -6.69
C THR A 297 0.09 25.86 -5.23
N TYR A 298 -1.03 25.39 -4.68
CA TYR A 298 -1.43 25.57 -3.29
C TYR A 298 -1.67 24.23 -2.62
N ARG A 299 -1.27 24.10 -1.36
CA ARG A 299 -1.53 22.98 -0.48
C ARG A 299 -2.69 23.31 0.44
N ILE A 300 -3.78 22.57 0.36
CA ILE A 300 -4.98 22.76 1.18
C ILE A 300 -5.05 21.65 2.22
N THR A 301 -5.17 22.04 3.50
CA THR A 301 -5.43 21.14 4.61
C THR A 301 -6.90 21.21 4.97
N TYR A 302 -7.58 20.07 4.91
CA TYR A 302 -8.98 19.89 5.26
C TYR A 302 -9.12 19.32 6.66
N LYS A 303 -9.92 19.97 7.49
CA LYS A 303 -10.25 19.57 8.85
C LYS A 303 -11.61 20.18 9.21
N SER A 304 -12.48 19.42 9.85
CA SER A 304 -13.77 19.94 10.29
C SER A 304 -14.15 19.46 11.67
N TYR A 305 -14.63 20.39 12.49
CA TYR A 305 -15.17 20.12 13.82
C TYR A 305 -16.67 19.81 13.78
N ILE A 306 -17.32 19.95 12.64
CA ILE A 306 -18.78 19.85 12.52
C ILE A 306 -19.13 18.70 11.60
N VAL A 307 -18.54 18.63 10.40
CA VAL A 307 -18.87 17.59 9.42
C VAL A 307 -17.91 16.40 9.50
N PRO A 308 -18.39 15.17 9.29
CA PRO A 308 -17.57 13.96 9.33
C PRO A 308 -16.71 13.86 8.07
N LEU A 309 -15.39 13.92 8.25
CA LEU A 309 -14.39 13.79 7.18
C LEU A 309 -13.58 12.50 7.30
N TYR A 310 -13.51 11.73 6.21
CA TYR A 310 -12.58 10.62 6.02
C TYR A 310 -11.88 10.74 4.67
N ARG A 311 -10.76 10.04 4.50
CA ARG A 311 -9.83 10.24 3.37
C ARG A 311 -10.51 10.26 2.00
N GLN A 312 -11.28 9.23 1.67
CA GLN A 312 -11.90 9.09 0.34
C GLN A 312 -12.94 10.19 0.06
N ARG A 313 -13.65 10.67 1.08
CA ARG A 313 -14.59 11.79 0.95
C ARG A 313 -13.88 13.11 0.70
N VAL A 314 -12.81 13.39 1.43
CA VAL A 314 -12.03 14.62 1.21
C VAL A 314 -11.38 14.61 -0.17
N ILE A 315 -10.92 13.46 -0.64
CA ILE A 315 -10.43 13.28 -2.01
C ILE A 315 -11.48 13.70 -3.03
N GLN A 316 -12.71 13.19 -2.92
CA GLN A 316 -13.79 13.54 -3.85
C GLN A 316 -14.12 15.03 -3.80
N MET A 317 -14.11 15.63 -2.60
CA MET A 317 -14.32 17.06 -2.44
C MET A 317 -13.18 17.88 -3.05
N HIS A 318 -11.93 17.46 -2.88
CA HIS A 318 -10.76 18.12 -3.45
C HIS A 318 -10.70 18.02 -4.98
N GLN A 319 -11.18 16.91 -5.56
CA GLN A 319 -11.18 16.70 -7.01
C GLN A 319 -12.37 17.34 -7.73
N ASN A 320 -13.54 17.43 -7.07
CA ASN A 320 -14.77 17.84 -7.73
C ASN A 320 -15.33 19.14 -7.14
N LEU A 321 -15.54 19.17 -5.83
CA LEU A 321 -16.26 20.26 -5.16
C LEU A 321 -15.43 21.56 -5.11
N ILE A 322 -14.18 21.47 -4.67
CA ILE A 322 -13.29 22.62 -4.52
C ILE A 322 -12.95 23.21 -5.89
N PRO A 323 -12.64 22.39 -6.93
CA PRO A 323 -12.49 22.90 -8.27
C PRO A 323 -13.71 23.65 -8.79
N ASN A 324 -14.90 23.06 -8.69
CA ASN A 324 -16.13 23.71 -9.13
C ASN A 324 -16.39 25.03 -8.40
N ILE A 325 -16.11 25.12 -7.09
CA ILE A 325 -16.21 26.37 -6.32
C ILE A 325 -15.25 27.43 -6.87
N LEU A 326 -14.02 27.04 -7.17
CA LEU A 326 -12.98 27.95 -7.63
C LEU A 326 -13.24 28.44 -9.06
N GLU A 327 -13.54 27.54 -10.00
CA GLU A 327 -13.79 27.87 -11.41
C GLU A 327 -15.00 28.78 -11.56
N LYS A 328 -16.11 28.47 -10.86
CA LYS A 328 -17.36 29.25 -10.90
C LYS A 328 -17.20 30.69 -10.40
N ASN A 329 -16.31 30.92 -9.43
CA ASN A 329 -16.20 32.21 -8.75
C ASN A 329 -14.95 33.03 -9.15
N LEU A 330 -13.91 32.41 -9.73
CA LEU A 330 -12.64 33.08 -10.02
C LEU A 330 -12.23 33.08 -11.49
N ASN A 331 -13.01 32.45 -12.38
CA ASN A 331 -12.70 32.33 -13.81
C ASN A 331 -11.26 31.83 -14.07
N ILE A 332 -10.82 30.86 -13.26
CA ILE A 332 -9.52 30.19 -13.37
C ILE A 332 -9.71 28.79 -13.94
N VAL A 333 -8.67 28.24 -14.57
CA VAL A 333 -8.68 26.86 -15.08
C VAL A 333 -7.85 25.98 -14.16
N ILE A 334 -8.40 24.86 -13.71
CA ILE A 334 -7.69 23.94 -12.81
C ILE A 334 -6.97 22.88 -13.65
N MET A 335 -5.63 22.83 -13.50
CA MET A 335 -4.79 21.98 -14.35
C MET A 335 -4.69 20.55 -13.81
N HIS A 336 -4.38 20.41 -12.51
CA HIS A 336 -4.20 19.10 -11.88
C HIS A 336 -4.46 19.18 -10.36
N CYS A 337 -5.14 18.15 -9.83
CA CYS A 337 -5.17 17.84 -8.40
C CYS A 337 -4.18 16.69 -8.15
N PHE A 338 -2.99 16.98 -7.62
CA PHE A 338 -1.95 15.96 -7.41
C PHE A 338 -2.18 15.21 -6.09
N TYR A 339 -2.12 13.87 -6.14
CA TYR A 339 -2.00 13.03 -4.95
C TYR A 339 -0.54 12.94 -4.53
N ASN A 340 -0.08 13.84 -3.66
CA ASN A 340 1.25 13.68 -3.08
C ASN A 340 1.18 12.65 -1.92
N LEU A 341 1.36 11.37 -2.25
CA LEU A 341 1.53 10.27 -1.29
C LEU A 341 3.02 10.10 -0.97
N LYS A 342 3.58 11.00 -0.15
CA LYS A 342 4.78 10.77 0.68
C LYS A 342 4.87 11.91 1.68
N ASN A 343 4.73 11.58 2.97
CA ASN A 343 4.72 12.45 4.14
C ASN A 343 3.37 13.11 4.49
N ILE A 344 2.45 12.31 5.03
CA ILE A 344 1.37 12.85 5.88
C ILE A 344 1.90 12.89 7.31
N SER A 345 2.35 14.05 7.76
CA SER A 345 2.43 14.37 9.18
C SER A 345 1.03 14.76 9.65
N ILE A 346 0.36 13.87 10.38
CA ILE A 346 -0.84 14.25 11.13
C ILE A 346 -0.33 15.03 12.35
N HIS A 347 -0.32 16.36 12.25
CA HIS A 347 -0.14 17.20 13.42
C HIS A 347 -1.47 17.26 14.17
N VAL A 348 -1.58 16.47 15.23
CA VAL A 348 -2.52 16.78 16.31
C VAL A 348 -1.88 17.94 17.08
N THR A 349 -2.20 19.17 16.72
CA THR A 349 -1.87 20.32 17.55
C THR A 349 -2.81 20.35 18.76
N PRO A 350 -2.32 20.24 20.01
CA PRO A 350 -3.11 20.65 21.15
C PRO A 350 -3.21 22.18 21.11
N LYS A 351 -4.37 22.75 20.80
CA LYS A 351 -4.65 24.15 21.16
C LYS A 351 -4.90 24.16 22.66
N PHE A 352 -3.84 24.39 23.43
CA PHE A 352 -3.96 24.76 24.83
C PHE A 352 -4.58 26.16 24.92
N HIS A 353 -5.85 26.24 25.29
CA HIS A 353 -6.35 27.36 26.08
C HIS A 353 -6.20 26.96 27.55
N LEU A 354 -5.02 27.16 28.11
CA LEU A 354 -4.85 27.26 29.56
C LEU A 354 -4.77 28.74 29.90
N ILE A 355 -5.91 29.30 30.28
CA ILE A 355 -5.93 30.45 31.18
C ILE A 355 -5.93 29.84 32.58
N SER A 356 -4.77 29.83 33.23
CA SER A 356 -4.63 30.07 34.68
C SER A 356 -3.15 30.12 35.08
N ASN A 357 -2.79 31.35 35.45
CA ASN A 357 -1.69 31.87 36.24
C ASN A 357 -0.78 30.93 37.05
N ASN A 358 0.49 31.34 37.08
CA ASN A 358 1.56 31.07 38.06
C ASN A 358 2.11 29.62 38.02
N VAL A 359 3.40 29.37 37.77
CA VAL A 359 4.55 29.73 38.62
C VAL A 359 5.85 29.83 37.78
N VAL A 360 6.69 30.76 38.24
CA VAL A 360 8.00 31.24 37.78
C VAL A 360 9.07 30.15 37.56
N GLY A 361 9.97 30.38 36.61
CA GLY A 361 11.27 29.68 36.56
C GLY A 361 12.12 29.93 35.32
N ASN A 362 12.85 31.04 35.32
CA ASN A 362 13.95 31.45 34.43
C ASN A 362 14.68 30.33 33.65
N ILE A 363 15.01 30.58 32.37
CA ILE A 363 16.41 30.58 31.86
C ILE A 363 16.49 31.33 30.52
N LYS A 364 17.52 32.18 30.46
CA LYS A 364 17.86 33.17 29.43
C LYS A 364 18.15 32.54 28.07
N ILE A 365 17.66 33.21 27.03
CA ILE A 365 18.13 33.09 25.66
C ILE A 365 19.57 33.63 25.61
N HIS A 366 20.55 32.76 25.32
CA HIS A 366 21.87 33.17 24.85
C HIS A 366 22.14 32.57 23.47
N LYS A 367 22.41 33.47 22.52
CA LYS A 367 23.13 33.20 21.27
C LYS A 367 24.34 32.31 21.53
N MET A 368 24.48 31.23 20.77
CA MET A 368 25.75 30.85 20.16
C MET A 368 25.50 29.78 19.09
N ILE A 369 25.63 30.20 17.84
CA ILE A 369 26.04 29.34 16.72
C ILE A 369 27.39 28.77 17.16
N ASP A 370 27.52 27.45 17.30
CA ASP A 370 28.81 26.83 17.56
C ASP A 370 29.11 25.70 16.57
N LYS A 371 30.30 25.81 15.97
CA LYS A 371 30.86 25.06 14.85
C LYS A 371 31.32 23.66 15.28
N ARG A 372 30.39 22.77 15.69
CA ARG A 372 30.72 21.36 16.02
C ARG A 372 29.66 20.34 15.59
N ILE A 373 29.12 20.47 14.37
CA ILE A 373 28.27 19.42 13.74
C ILE A 373 28.73 19.11 12.30
N TYR A 374 30.03 19.23 12.02
CA TYR A 374 30.62 18.71 10.78
C TYR A 374 32.02 18.14 11.05
N GLN A 375 32.07 16.83 11.30
CA GLN A 375 33.14 15.84 11.05
C GLN A 375 33.13 14.77 12.15
N PRO A 376 32.98 13.50 11.72
CA PRO A 376 34.14 12.63 11.60
C PRO A 376 34.16 12.05 10.18
N PHE A 377 35.11 12.40 9.31
CA PHE A 377 36.46 11.85 9.23
C PHE A 377 36.58 10.38 9.68
N TYR A 378 36.60 9.52 8.66
CA TYR A 378 37.48 8.36 8.50
C TYR A 378 38.45 8.09 9.65
N THR A 379 38.30 6.90 10.24
CA THR A 379 39.42 6.08 10.68
C THR A 379 39.25 4.70 10.07
N ASN A 380 39.97 4.47 8.97
CA ASN A 380 40.27 3.13 8.48
C ASN A 380 41.26 2.50 9.46
N THR A 381 40.83 1.47 10.16
CA THR A 381 41.72 0.41 10.64
C THR A 381 41.25 -0.86 9.95
N TYR A 382 41.97 -1.24 8.90
CA TYR A 382 41.78 -2.52 8.22
C TYR A 382 42.34 -3.63 9.11
N HIS A 383 41.45 -4.47 9.63
CA HIS A 383 41.80 -5.87 9.82
C HIS A 383 41.39 -6.58 8.53
N CYS A 384 42.39 -6.99 7.75
CA CYS A 384 42.20 -7.90 6.64
C CYS A 384 42.12 -9.30 7.26
N ASP A 385 40.90 -9.77 7.51
CA ASP A 385 40.65 -11.21 7.56
C ASP A 385 40.34 -11.63 6.13
N ASP A 386 41.11 -12.58 5.60
CA ASP A 386 41.09 -13.09 4.22
C ASP A 386 39.82 -13.89 3.83
N SER A 387 38.67 -13.57 4.43
CA SER A 387 37.38 -14.10 3.99
C SER A 387 36.22 -13.20 4.45
N TYR A 388 36.11 -11.99 3.89
CA TYR A 388 34.93 -11.16 4.12
C TYR A 388 33.72 -11.75 3.39
N HIS A 389 32.89 -12.51 4.11
CA HIS A 389 31.58 -12.92 3.62
C HIS A 389 30.51 -11.94 4.12
N ALA A 390 29.73 -11.40 3.18
CA ALA A 390 28.62 -10.48 3.42
C ALA A 390 27.68 -11.04 4.50
N ASN A 391 27.50 -10.30 5.60
CA ASN A 391 26.66 -10.73 6.71
C ASN A 391 25.20 -10.30 6.49
N ALA A 392 24.27 -11.23 6.70
CA ALA A 392 22.85 -10.92 6.66
C ALA A 392 22.49 -9.85 7.71
N THR A 393 22.06 -8.69 7.26
CA THR A 393 21.84 -7.56 8.15
C THR A 393 20.52 -7.76 8.94
N ARG A 394 20.49 -7.35 10.21
CA ARG A 394 19.26 -7.35 11.04
C ARG A 394 19.00 -5.91 11.50
N SER A 395 17.98 -5.24 10.96
CA SER A 395 17.68 -3.85 11.33
C SER A 395 16.19 -3.54 11.48
N LYS A 396 15.93 -2.69 12.49
CA LYS A 396 14.65 -2.19 12.99
C LYS A 396 14.17 -0.99 12.15
N LYS A 397 13.42 -1.20 11.05
CA LYS A 397 12.46 -0.27 10.34
C LYS A 397 12.38 -0.54 8.81
N PRO A 398 11.42 0.08 8.10
CA PRO A 398 10.12 -0.44 7.70
C PRO A 398 10.15 -1.35 6.44
N LYS A 399 9.02 -2.01 6.19
CA LYS A 399 8.83 -3.11 5.23
C LYS A 399 8.39 -2.61 3.86
N THR A 400 9.02 -3.13 2.79
CA THR A 400 8.65 -2.85 1.39
C THR A 400 7.53 -3.76 0.89
N SER A 401 6.46 -3.18 0.38
CA SER A 401 5.30 -3.87 -0.20
C SER A 401 5.34 -3.91 -1.73
N GLY A 402 6.38 -4.45 -2.36
CA GLY A 402 6.31 -4.79 -3.79
C GLY A 402 5.49 -6.06 -4.01
N ASN A 403 4.33 -5.95 -4.66
CA ASN A 403 3.72 -7.07 -5.39
C ASN A 403 4.47 -7.24 -6.73
N ALA A 404 4.30 -8.38 -7.40
CA ALA A 404 4.66 -8.50 -8.81
C ALA A 404 3.91 -7.42 -9.59
N THR A 405 4.64 -6.37 -9.97
CA THR A 405 4.11 -5.19 -10.66
C THR A 405 3.97 -5.52 -12.14
N GLN A 406 2.74 -5.62 -12.61
CA GLN A 406 2.42 -5.53 -14.03
C GLN A 406 2.57 -4.07 -14.46
N TYR A 407 3.30 -3.81 -15.55
CA TYR A 407 3.48 -2.46 -16.09
C TYR A 407 2.80 -2.36 -17.45
N PHE A 408 1.84 -1.44 -17.55
CA PHE A 408 1.17 -1.13 -18.81
C PHE A 408 1.95 -0.05 -19.53
N ILE A 409 2.32 -0.32 -20.78
CA ILE A 409 3.12 0.59 -21.60
C ILE A 409 2.53 0.69 -23.01
N ARG A 410 2.66 1.87 -23.61
CA ARG A 410 2.42 2.12 -25.03
C ARG A 410 3.76 2.32 -25.72
N VAL A 411 3.97 1.65 -26.84
CA VAL A 411 5.22 1.65 -27.59
C VAL A 411 4.94 2.09 -29.01
N MET A 412 5.71 3.08 -29.49
CA MET A 412 5.53 3.71 -30.80
C MET A 412 6.85 3.71 -31.56
N GLY A 413 6.87 3.11 -32.74
CA GLY A 413 7.97 3.25 -33.69
C GLY A 413 8.08 4.69 -34.22
N GLY A 414 9.27 5.08 -34.65
CA GLY A 414 9.45 6.35 -35.34
C GLY A 414 8.79 6.33 -36.72
N LYS A 415 8.24 7.47 -37.16
CA LYS A 415 7.78 7.65 -38.55
C LYS A 415 8.99 7.62 -39.48
N GLY A 416 8.85 7.05 -40.68
CA GLY A 416 9.83 7.28 -41.75
C GLY A 416 9.80 8.73 -42.22
N GLY A 417 10.95 9.25 -42.65
CA GLY A 417 11.04 10.55 -43.30
C GLY A 417 10.35 10.52 -44.65
N ASP A 418 9.81 11.65 -45.08
CA ASP A 418 9.13 11.80 -46.36
C ASP A 418 10.15 11.95 -47.51
N GLY A 419 9.84 11.37 -48.67
CA GLY A 419 10.62 11.58 -49.88
C GLY A 419 10.41 13.00 -50.41
N ASN A 420 11.45 13.58 -51.02
CA ASN A 420 11.36 14.95 -51.52
C ASN A 420 11.10 15.01 -53.03
N ILE A 421 10.38 16.04 -53.48
CA ILE A 421 10.25 16.39 -54.90
C ILE A 421 11.15 17.58 -55.15
N SER A 422 12.26 17.34 -55.84
CA SER A 422 13.19 18.40 -56.22
C SER A 422 13.69 18.18 -57.64
N PHE A 423 14.09 19.28 -58.29
CA PHE A 423 14.74 19.26 -59.60
C PHE A 423 16.05 20.01 -59.53
N LEU A 424 17.09 19.45 -60.14
CA LEU A 424 18.42 20.05 -60.14
C LEU A 424 18.40 21.33 -60.97
N GLN A 425 18.84 22.42 -60.35
CA GLN A 425 19.02 23.70 -61.03
C GLN A 425 20.50 23.89 -61.38
N LEU A 426 20.79 24.03 -62.67
CA LEU A 426 22.11 24.34 -63.19
C LEU A 426 22.09 25.74 -63.82
N TRP A 427 23.26 26.37 -63.93
CA TRP A 427 23.39 27.63 -64.67
C TRP A 427 22.82 27.48 -66.09
N LYS A 428 21.81 28.30 -66.43
CA LYS A 428 21.01 28.28 -67.69
C LYS A 428 20.04 27.10 -67.87
N ASN A 429 19.86 26.19 -66.90
CA ASN A 429 18.86 25.13 -66.97
C ASN A 429 18.13 24.97 -65.64
N ASP A 430 16.88 25.44 -65.59
CA ASP A 430 16.05 25.42 -64.39
C ASP A 430 15.55 24.03 -64.00
N HIS A 431 15.56 23.05 -64.93
CA HIS A 431 15.12 21.67 -64.68
C HIS A 431 16.10 20.68 -65.34
N ALA A 432 17.26 20.49 -64.74
CA ALA A 432 18.30 19.58 -65.22
C ALA A 432 18.08 18.09 -64.86
N GLY A 433 16.85 17.74 -64.47
CA GLY A 433 16.44 16.40 -64.03
C GLY A 433 16.00 16.36 -62.56
N PRO A 434 15.24 15.35 -62.13
CA PRO A 434 14.84 15.18 -60.74
C PRO A 434 16.06 14.93 -59.84
N ASP A 435 16.08 15.54 -58.65
CA ASP A 435 17.16 15.40 -57.67
C ASP A 435 16.66 15.32 -56.21
N GLY A 436 15.40 14.94 -56.01
CA GLY A 436 14.85 14.69 -54.68
C GLY A 436 15.33 13.36 -54.12
N GLY A 437 15.94 13.40 -52.95
CA GLY A 437 16.36 12.22 -52.20
C GLY A 437 15.20 11.53 -51.47
N ASP A 438 15.43 10.27 -51.10
CA ASP A 438 14.53 9.46 -50.27
C ASP A 438 14.64 9.87 -48.79
N GLY A 439 13.56 9.71 -48.04
CA GLY A 439 13.55 9.88 -46.59
C GLY A 439 14.22 8.72 -45.86
N GLY A 440 14.72 8.99 -44.65
CA GLY A 440 15.34 8.00 -43.78
C GLY A 440 14.32 7.12 -43.07
N HIS A 441 14.74 5.92 -42.67
CA HIS A 441 13.90 5.00 -41.89
C HIS A 441 13.70 5.49 -40.45
N GLY A 442 12.49 5.31 -39.92
CA GLY A 442 12.16 5.57 -38.53
C GLY A 442 12.78 4.55 -37.58
N GLY A 443 13.07 4.97 -36.35
CA GLY A 443 13.72 4.14 -35.35
C GLY A 443 12.79 3.04 -34.83
N HIS A 444 13.36 1.90 -34.45
CA HIS A 444 12.64 0.82 -33.77
C HIS A 444 12.66 1.03 -32.26
N VAL A 445 11.64 0.54 -31.57
CA VAL A 445 11.68 0.37 -30.12
C VAL A 445 11.98 -1.08 -29.80
N ILE A 446 13.06 -1.32 -29.05
CA ILE A 446 13.59 -2.65 -28.78
C ILE A 446 13.72 -2.83 -27.27
N PHE A 447 13.17 -3.92 -26.73
CA PHE A 447 13.51 -4.36 -25.37
C PHE A 447 14.74 -5.25 -25.44
N GLN A 448 15.77 -4.92 -24.67
CA GLN A 448 16.99 -5.72 -24.55
C GLN A 448 17.16 -6.17 -23.11
N VAL A 449 17.42 -7.46 -22.90
CA VAL A 449 17.73 -7.97 -21.57
C VAL A 449 19.08 -7.47 -21.11
N SER A 450 19.12 -6.97 -19.87
CA SER A 450 20.37 -6.65 -19.19
C SER A 450 20.33 -7.13 -17.75
N SER A 451 21.35 -7.91 -17.37
CA SER A 451 21.62 -8.34 -15.98
C SER A 451 21.79 -7.18 -14.98
N ASN A 452 22.11 -5.97 -15.45
CA ASN A 452 22.24 -4.78 -14.60
C ASN A 452 20.88 -4.21 -14.14
N VAL A 453 19.78 -4.59 -14.79
CA VAL A 453 18.44 -4.07 -14.51
C VAL A 453 17.63 -5.10 -13.73
N LYS A 454 17.30 -4.79 -12.47
CA LYS A 454 16.62 -5.71 -11.54
C LYS A 454 15.09 -5.51 -11.49
N ASP A 455 14.57 -4.34 -11.89
CA ASP A 455 13.14 -4.04 -11.90
C ASP A 455 12.72 -3.22 -13.13
N LEU A 456 11.41 -3.08 -13.36
CA LEU A 456 10.84 -2.34 -14.51
C LEU A 456 10.46 -0.89 -14.16
N LYS A 457 10.93 -0.34 -13.03
CA LYS A 457 10.45 0.97 -12.54
C LYS A 457 10.94 2.17 -13.35
N HIS A 458 12.09 2.05 -14.01
CA HIS A 458 12.68 3.11 -14.85
C HIS A 458 11.96 3.28 -16.18
N ILE A 459 11.11 2.31 -16.57
CA ILE A 459 10.39 2.33 -17.84
C ILE A 459 9.22 3.31 -17.76
N LYS A 460 9.19 4.25 -18.71
CA LYS A 460 8.09 5.22 -18.87
C LYS A 460 6.84 4.52 -19.43
N SER A 461 5.66 5.06 -19.14
CA SER A 461 4.39 4.54 -19.65
C SER A 461 4.24 4.67 -21.17
N VAL A 462 4.94 5.61 -21.79
CA VAL A 462 4.97 5.81 -23.25
C VAL A 462 6.42 5.82 -23.72
N LEU A 463 6.71 5.00 -24.71
CA LEU A 463 8.03 4.78 -25.29
C LEU A 463 7.94 5.06 -26.79
N LYS A 464 8.68 6.05 -27.28
CA LYS A 464 8.72 6.43 -28.70
C LYS A 464 10.16 6.34 -29.20
N ALA A 465 10.35 5.82 -30.42
CA ALA A 465 11.63 5.94 -31.14
C ALA A 465 11.71 7.24 -31.95
N GLU A 466 12.92 7.61 -32.38
CA GLU A 466 13.14 8.81 -33.20
C GLU A 466 12.57 8.62 -34.61
N ASP A 467 12.05 9.70 -35.19
CA ASP A 467 11.53 9.72 -36.56
C ASP A 467 12.69 9.89 -37.56
N GLY A 468 12.58 9.30 -38.75
CA GLY A 468 13.55 9.43 -39.83
C GLY A 468 13.56 10.86 -40.39
N GLU A 469 14.72 11.31 -40.88
CA GLU A 469 14.82 12.63 -41.51
C GLU A 469 14.27 12.57 -42.94
N ASP A 470 13.67 13.68 -43.40
CA ASP A 470 13.14 13.78 -44.75
C ASP A 470 14.27 13.84 -45.80
N GLY A 471 13.96 13.40 -47.01
CA GLY A 471 14.83 13.58 -48.16
C GLY A 471 15.04 15.07 -48.47
N SER A 472 16.15 15.39 -49.12
CA SER A 472 16.48 16.77 -49.51
C SER A 472 16.87 16.85 -50.99
N CYS A 473 17.08 18.06 -51.50
CA CYS A 473 17.55 18.27 -52.88
C CYS A 473 18.98 17.73 -53.08
N LYS A 474 19.43 17.70 -54.34
CA LYS A 474 20.77 17.22 -54.75
C LYS A 474 21.04 15.75 -54.43
N ASN A 475 20.02 14.89 -54.54
CA ASN A 475 20.08 13.47 -54.21
C ASN A 475 20.53 13.21 -52.76
N CYS A 476 20.19 14.12 -51.84
CA CYS A 476 20.54 13.99 -50.44
C CYS A 476 19.48 13.14 -49.72
N TYR A 477 19.87 11.92 -49.33
CA TYR A 477 19.02 11.00 -48.58
C TYR A 477 18.90 11.43 -47.12
N GLY A 478 17.69 11.31 -46.58
CA GLY A 478 17.40 11.52 -45.17
C GLY A 478 18.13 10.50 -44.29
N LYS A 479 18.61 10.94 -43.13
CA LYS A 479 19.30 10.08 -42.18
C LYS A 479 18.34 9.11 -41.49
N ASN A 480 18.76 7.85 -41.38
CA ASN A 480 18.05 6.86 -40.58
C ASN A 480 18.09 7.22 -39.09
N ALA A 481 16.94 7.09 -38.44
CA ALA A 481 16.79 7.41 -37.03
C ALA A 481 17.42 6.37 -36.11
N SER A 482 17.85 6.82 -34.93
CA SER A 482 18.43 5.92 -33.93
C SER A 482 17.35 5.07 -33.26
N HIS A 483 17.68 3.81 -32.97
CA HIS A 483 16.76 2.90 -32.29
C HIS A 483 16.69 3.22 -30.79
N ASN A 484 15.49 3.14 -30.23
CA ASN A 484 15.29 3.28 -28.79
C ASN A 484 15.38 1.91 -28.12
N ILE A 485 16.56 1.60 -27.57
CA ILE A 485 16.85 0.35 -26.88
C ILE A 485 16.59 0.53 -25.38
N ILE A 486 15.66 -0.28 -24.86
CA ILE A 486 15.17 -0.17 -23.50
C ILE A 486 15.63 -1.41 -22.72
N PRO A 487 16.47 -1.24 -21.70
CA PRO A 487 16.98 -2.36 -20.94
C PRO A 487 15.90 -2.90 -19.98
N VAL A 488 15.67 -4.21 -20.02
CA VAL A 488 14.70 -4.93 -19.17
C VAL A 488 15.38 -6.05 -18.39
N PRO A 489 14.88 -6.44 -17.20
CA PRO A 489 15.40 -7.57 -16.44
C PRO A 489 15.27 -8.91 -17.16
N VAL A 490 16.16 -9.84 -16.82
CA VAL A 490 16.03 -11.26 -17.19
C VAL A 490 14.71 -11.84 -16.66
N GLY A 491 14.01 -12.61 -17.48
CA GLY A 491 12.71 -13.20 -17.15
C GLY A 491 11.52 -12.24 -17.32
N THR A 492 11.66 -11.21 -18.18
CA THR A 492 10.56 -10.31 -18.52
C THR A 492 9.65 -10.96 -19.58
N ILE A 493 8.37 -11.14 -19.25
CA ILE A 493 7.32 -11.56 -20.18
C ILE A 493 6.68 -10.32 -20.79
N ILE A 494 6.51 -10.35 -22.11
CA ILE A 494 5.77 -9.34 -22.86
C ILE A 494 4.43 -9.92 -23.29
N ARG A 495 3.33 -9.29 -22.86
CA ARG A 495 1.97 -9.67 -23.24
C ARG A 495 1.27 -8.58 -24.01
N ASN A 496 0.39 -8.97 -24.93
CA ASN A 496 -0.58 -8.05 -25.53
C ASN A 496 -1.70 -7.69 -24.51
N ILE A 497 -2.47 -6.64 -24.77
CA ILE A 497 -3.68 -6.25 -24.01
C ILE A 497 -4.65 -7.44 -23.86
N LYS A 498 -4.72 -8.32 -24.87
CA LYS A 498 -5.58 -9.53 -24.87
C LYS A 498 -5.06 -10.64 -23.93
N GLY A 499 -3.89 -10.48 -23.31
CA GLY A 499 -3.29 -11.43 -22.37
C GLY A 499 -2.42 -12.53 -23.01
N THR A 500 -2.34 -12.58 -24.34
CA THR A 500 -1.45 -13.51 -25.08
C THR A 500 0.01 -13.14 -24.86
N ILE A 501 0.85 -14.15 -24.59
CA ILE A 501 2.31 -13.98 -24.43
C ILE A 501 2.91 -13.85 -25.83
N LEU A 502 3.65 -12.77 -26.08
CA LEU A 502 4.31 -12.51 -27.37
C LEU A 502 5.79 -12.88 -27.32
N ALA A 503 6.43 -12.64 -26.18
CA ALA A 503 7.83 -12.97 -25.96
C ALA A 503 8.13 -13.22 -24.48
N ASP A 504 9.15 -14.05 -24.25
CA ASP A 504 9.67 -14.44 -22.95
C ASP A 504 11.19 -14.24 -22.99
N LEU A 505 11.67 -13.24 -22.25
CA LEU A 505 13.05 -12.77 -22.35
C LEU A 505 13.93 -13.40 -21.25
N ASP A 506 14.32 -14.66 -21.44
CA ASP A 506 14.94 -15.49 -20.42
C ASP A 506 16.49 -15.54 -20.47
N GLN A 507 17.11 -15.06 -21.55
CA GLN A 507 18.57 -15.05 -21.72
C GLN A 507 19.13 -13.63 -21.71
N ASP A 508 20.34 -13.45 -21.17
CA ASP A 508 21.02 -12.14 -21.19
C ASP A 508 21.26 -11.69 -22.64
N ASN A 509 21.17 -10.38 -22.90
CA ASN A 509 21.19 -9.79 -24.24
C ASN A 509 20.10 -10.23 -25.23
N SER A 510 19.11 -11.04 -24.83
CA SER A 510 17.97 -11.32 -25.70
C SER A 510 17.22 -10.03 -26.04
N MET A 511 16.82 -9.89 -27.31
CA MET A 511 16.18 -8.70 -27.84
C MET A 511 14.79 -9.01 -28.39
N PHE A 512 13.84 -8.10 -28.14
CA PHE A 512 12.50 -8.14 -28.72
C PHE A 512 12.16 -6.78 -29.32
N ILE A 513 11.85 -6.78 -30.63
CA ILE A 513 11.37 -5.58 -31.32
C ILE A 513 9.91 -5.36 -30.92
N ALA A 514 9.68 -4.33 -30.13
CA ALA A 514 8.38 -4.01 -29.57
C ALA A 514 7.54 -3.13 -30.51
N ALA A 515 8.16 -2.26 -31.28
CA ALA A 515 7.49 -1.54 -32.36
C ALA A 515 8.49 -1.28 -33.48
N ARG A 516 8.10 -1.64 -34.70
CA ARG A 516 8.87 -1.32 -35.90
C ARG A 516 8.67 0.15 -36.28
N GLY A 517 9.75 0.75 -36.72
CA GLY A 517 9.75 2.10 -37.29
C GLY A 517 9.28 2.05 -38.74
N GLY A 518 8.71 3.14 -39.21
CA GLY A 518 8.22 3.27 -40.57
C GLY A 518 9.35 3.30 -41.60
N ALA A 519 9.08 2.77 -42.79
CA ALA A 519 9.98 2.91 -43.92
C ALA A 519 10.03 4.37 -44.40
N GLY A 520 11.21 4.85 -44.81
CA GLY A 520 11.34 6.17 -45.42
C GLY A 520 10.68 6.20 -46.80
N GLY A 521 10.11 7.33 -47.17
CA GLY A 521 9.43 7.52 -48.44
C GLY A 521 10.42 7.76 -49.57
N HIS A 522 10.15 7.18 -50.74
CA HIS A 522 10.96 7.40 -51.92
C HIS A 522 10.79 8.82 -52.49
N GLY A 523 11.91 9.45 -52.84
CA GLY A 523 11.95 10.75 -53.52
C GLY A 523 11.55 10.63 -54.98
N ASN A 524 11.41 11.76 -55.68
CA ASN A 524 10.98 11.73 -57.08
C ASN A 524 11.98 11.01 -58.01
N THR A 525 13.26 10.95 -57.64
CA THR A 525 14.29 10.23 -58.39
C THR A 525 14.02 8.73 -58.53
N PHE A 526 13.36 8.11 -57.54
CA PHE A 526 12.99 6.69 -57.58
C PHE A 526 11.95 6.37 -58.65
N PHE A 527 11.08 7.34 -58.99
CA PHE A 527 9.96 7.15 -59.94
C PHE A 527 10.32 7.47 -61.40
N ILE A 528 11.60 7.61 -61.72
CA ILE A 528 12.05 7.82 -63.09
C ILE A 528 11.79 6.54 -63.90
N SER A 529 11.14 6.71 -65.05
CA SER A 529 10.94 5.63 -66.02
C SER A 529 11.18 6.13 -67.44
N ASP A 530 11.35 5.21 -68.38
CA ASP A 530 11.52 5.54 -69.81
C ASP A 530 10.39 6.43 -70.35
N THR A 531 9.19 6.30 -69.78
CA THR A 531 8.00 7.09 -70.15
C THR A 531 7.84 8.38 -69.33
N GLN A 532 8.38 8.45 -68.12
CA GLN A 532 8.28 9.62 -67.23
C GLN A 532 9.66 10.00 -66.67
N GLN A 533 10.35 10.88 -67.39
CA GLN A 533 11.71 11.35 -67.06
C GLN A 533 11.75 12.47 -66.01
N SER A 534 10.61 13.08 -65.68
CA SER A 534 10.52 14.18 -64.70
C SER A 534 9.32 14.01 -63.77
N PRO A 535 9.30 12.93 -62.96
CA PRO A 535 8.23 12.66 -62.01
C PRO A 535 8.09 13.80 -60.99
N LYS A 536 6.85 14.23 -60.78
CA LYS A 536 6.44 15.21 -59.75
C LYS A 536 5.70 14.52 -58.60
N ILE A 537 6.12 13.29 -58.30
CA ILE A 537 5.54 12.44 -57.26
C ILE A 537 6.67 12.01 -56.33
N CYS A 538 6.36 11.90 -55.05
CA CYS A 538 7.18 11.25 -54.02
C CYS A 538 6.25 10.45 -53.11
N GLU A 539 6.84 9.55 -52.32
CA GLU A 539 6.14 8.83 -51.27
C GLU A 539 6.33 9.52 -49.92
N TYR A 540 5.27 9.53 -49.13
CA TYR A 540 5.36 9.86 -47.71
C TYR A 540 6.04 8.70 -46.97
N GLY A 541 6.80 9.02 -45.93
CA GLY A 541 7.33 8.03 -45.01
C GLY A 541 6.20 7.31 -44.28
N ALA A 542 6.34 6.00 -44.13
CA ALA A 542 5.34 5.18 -43.47
C ALA A 542 5.27 5.52 -41.98
N ASP A 543 4.09 5.34 -41.40
CA ASP A 543 3.92 5.46 -39.95
C ASP A 543 4.58 4.27 -39.23
N GLY A 544 5.18 4.54 -38.08
CA GLY A 544 5.68 3.50 -37.18
C GLY A 544 4.54 2.75 -36.50
N GLU A 545 4.80 1.52 -36.06
CA GLU A 545 3.83 0.71 -35.32
C GLU A 545 3.48 1.38 -33.98
N ASP A 546 2.20 1.34 -33.60
CA ASP A 546 1.70 1.83 -32.31
C ASP A 546 0.96 0.71 -31.57
N LEU A 547 1.65 0.14 -30.58
CA LEU A 547 1.22 -1.06 -29.88
C LEU A 547 1.22 -0.84 -28.36
N GLN A 548 0.43 -1.63 -27.65
CA GLN A 548 0.39 -1.59 -26.18
C GLN A 548 0.70 -2.96 -25.61
N TYR A 549 1.52 -2.96 -24.56
CA TYR A 549 1.97 -4.17 -23.90
C TYR A 549 1.79 -4.11 -22.39
N VAL A 550 1.67 -5.30 -21.81
CA VAL A 550 1.82 -5.52 -20.38
C VAL A 550 3.13 -6.24 -20.16
N LEU A 551 4.06 -5.57 -19.48
CA LEU A 551 5.33 -6.16 -19.06
C LEU A 551 5.16 -6.77 -17.66
N GLU A 552 5.59 -8.01 -17.53
CA GLU A 552 5.60 -8.73 -16.27
C GLU A 552 6.99 -9.33 -16.04
N VAL A 553 7.64 -9.01 -14.93
CA VAL A 553 8.82 -9.78 -14.53
C VAL A 553 8.35 -11.06 -13.86
N ARG A 554 8.78 -12.21 -14.39
CA ARG A 554 8.73 -13.46 -13.64
C ARG A 554 9.67 -13.34 -12.46
N SER A 555 9.14 -12.95 -11.30
CA SER A 555 9.91 -13.04 -10.07
C SER A 555 10.15 -14.53 -9.76
N MET A 556 11.35 -15.01 -10.09
CA MET A 556 11.89 -16.26 -9.57
C MET A 556 12.40 -16.06 -8.14
N ALA A 557 12.28 -17.09 -7.32
CA ALA A 557 13.03 -17.19 -6.09
C ALA A 557 14.40 -17.80 -6.40
N HIS A 558 15.48 -17.18 -5.94
CA HIS A 558 16.83 -17.71 -6.10
C HIS A 558 16.99 -19.04 -5.35
N VAL A 559 16.28 -19.19 -4.23
CA VAL A 559 16.36 -20.35 -3.33
C VAL A 559 14.97 -20.95 -3.09
N GLY A 560 14.84 -22.27 -3.17
CA GLY A 560 13.60 -23.00 -2.89
C GLY A 560 13.71 -23.89 -1.64
N LEU A 561 12.78 -23.77 -0.69
CA LEU A 561 12.66 -24.66 0.48
C LEU A 561 11.80 -25.87 0.11
N ILE A 562 12.38 -27.07 0.15
CA ILE A 562 11.69 -28.35 -0.13
C ILE A 562 11.67 -29.20 1.14
N GLY A 563 10.59 -29.93 1.38
CA GLY A 563 10.46 -30.78 2.57
C GLY A 563 9.07 -31.38 2.70
N LEU A 564 8.90 -32.41 3.51
CA LEU A 564 7.60 -33.00 3.82
C LEU A 564 6.65 -31.96 4.48
N PRO A 565 5.32 -32.19 4.47
CA PRO A 565 4.41 -31.41 5.31
C PRO A 565 4.91 -31.36 6.76
N ASN A 566 4.71 -30.23 7.44
CA ASN A 566 5.11 -30.00 8.83
C ASN A 566 6.63 -29.99 9.15
N ALA A 567 7.52 -30.16 8.18
CA ALA A 567 8.98 -30.03 8.38
C ALA A 567 9.45 -28.64 8.85
N GLY A 568 8.54 -27.65 8.90
CA GLY A 568 8.81 -26.31 9.41
C GLY A 568 9.29 -25.30 8.35
N LYS A 569 9.11 -25.59 7.06
CA LYS A 569 9.49 -24.70 5.93
C LYS A 569 8.97 -23.26 6.06
N SER A 570 7.66 -23.08 6.25
CA SER A 570 7.08 -21.74 6.41
C SER A 570 7.54 -21.04 7.70
N THR A 571 7.90 -21.79 8.73
CA THR A 571 8.48 -21.25 9.97
C THR A 571 9.90 -20.77 9.71
N LEU A 572 10.69 -21.57 8.99
CA LEU A 572 12.04 -21.22 8.55
C LEU A 572 12.04 -19.99 7.65
N LEU A 573 11.16 -19.94 6.64
CA LEU A 573 11.04 -18.79 5.76
C LEU A 573 10.75 -17.50 6.53
N ARG A 574 9.89 -17.57 7.57
CA ARG A 574 9.59 -16.41 8.43
C ARG A 574 10.76 -16.02 9.33
N ALA A 575 11.60 -16.98 9.72
CA ALA A 575 12.76 -16.74 10.56
C ALA A 575 13.91 -16.08 9.79
N ILE A 576 14.10 -16.46 8.51
CA ILE A 576 15.15 -15.91 7.63
C ILE A 576 14.72 -14.65 6.86
N SER A 577 13.42 -14.48 6.57
CA SER A 577 12.92 -13.33 5.79
C SER A 577 12.63 -12.10 6.65
N ARG A 578 13.10 -10.93 6.21
CA ARG A 578 12.75 -9.64 6.84
C ARG A 578 11.31 -9.21 6.62
N ALA A 579 10.76 -9.51 5.45
CA ALA A 579 9.38 -9.19 5.09
C ALA A 579 8.45 -10.32 5.56
N ARG A 580 7.20 -9.99 5.94
CA ARG A 580 6.17 -11.03 6.06
C ARG A 580 6.13 -11.75 4.71
N PRO A 581 6.36 -13.06 4.64
CA PRO A 581 6.37 -13.78 3.38
C PRO A 581 5.11 -13.46 2.59
N LYS A 582 5.28 -12.89 1.41
CA LYS A 582 4.14 -12.49 0.59
C LYS A 582 3.62 -13.70 -0.13
N VAL A 583 2.30 -13.77 -0.23
CA VAL A 583 1.61 -14.78 -1.00
C VAL A 583 1.74 -14.37 -2.47
N ALA A 584 2.57 -15.06 -3.24
CA ALA A 584 2.75 -14.77 -4.65
C ALA A 584 1.73 -15.55 -5.48
N SER A 585 0.98 -14.85 -6.34
CA SER A 585 0.04 -15.46 -7.28
C SER A 585 0.75 -15.71 -8.61
N TYR A 586 1.31 -16.90 -8.77
CA TYR A 586 1.90 -17.31 -10.04
C TYR A 586 0.79 -17.86 -10.95
N PRO A 587 0.74 -17.48 -12.23
CA PRO A 587 -0.36 -17.83 -13.15
C PRO A 587 -0.51 -19.33 -13.45
N PHE A 588 0.37 -20.17 -12.90
CA PHE A 588 0.41 -21.62 -13.13
C PHE A 588 0.28 -22.44 -11.84
N THR A 589 0.01 -21.80 -10.69
CA THR A 589 -0.13 -22.48 -9.38
C THR A 589 -1.57 -22.45 -8.87
N THR A 590 -2.09 -23.60 -8.43
CA THR A 590 -3.34 -23.67 -7.64
C THR A 590 -3.11 -23.29 -6.17
N LEU A 591 -1.88 -23.45 -5.66
CA LEU A 591 -1.46 -23.05 -4.31
C LEU A 591 -0.47 -21.91 -4.38
N LYS A 592 -0.79 -20.77 -3.75
CA LYS A 592 0.06 -19.58 -3.77
C LYS A 592 1.28 -19.78 -2.85
N PRO A 593 2.51 -19.90 -3.36
CA PRO A 593 3.70 -20.06 -2.52
C PRO A 593 4.00 -18.78 -1.73
N HIS A 594 4.69 -18.95 -0.61
CA HIS A 594 5.17 -17.83 0.20
C HIS A 594 6.59 -17.46 -0.24
N VAL A 595 6.83 -16.19 -0.56
CA VAL A 595 8.16 -15.69 -0.94
C VAL A 595 8.67 -14.71 0.11
N GLY A 596 9.91 -14.92 0.55
CA GLY A 596 10.67 -14.10 1.48
C GLY A 596 11.91 -13.49 0.82
N ILE A 597 12.47 -12.46 1.47
CA ILE A 597 13.67 -11.76 0.99
C ILE A 597 14.69 -11.71 2.14
N ILE A 598 15.92 -12.14 1.83
CA ILE A 598 17.11 -12.08 2.68
C ILE A 598 18.04 -10.99 2.12
N PRO A 599 18.12 -9.83 2.78
CA PRO A 599 19.08 -8.79 2.44
C PRO A 599 20.41 -8.96 3.18
N TYR A 600 21.50 -8.69 2.47
CA TYR A 600 22.87 -8.69 2.97
C TYR A 600 23.38 -7.26 3.19
N ASP A 601 24.50 -7.10 3.89
CA ASP A 601 25.17 -5.81 4.16
C ASP A 601 25.75 -5.14 2.90
N ASP A 602 26.09 -5.93 1.88
CA ASP A 602 26.53 -5.50 0.55
C ASP A 602 25.40 -4.98 -0.36
N TYR A 603 24.21 -4.74 0.19
CA TYR A 603 22.99 -4.31 -0.50
C TYR A 603 22.36 -5.33 -1.46
N GLU A 604 22.91 -6.54 -1.57
CA GLU A 604 22.31 -7.61 -2.36
C GLU A 604 21.11 -8.25 -1.63
N GLN A 605 20.16 -8.76 -2.42
CA GLN A 605 18.91 -9.33 -1.93
C GLN A 605 18.66 -10.70 -2.55
N VAL A 606 18.71 -11.74 -1.72
CA VAL A 606 18.39 -13.11 -2.13
C VAL A 606 16.93 -13.40 -1.84
N THR A 607 16.21 -13.88 -2.85
CA THR A 607 14.79 -14.24 -2.75
C THR A 607 14.65 -15.73 -2.43
N VAL A 608 13.82 -16.07 -1.45
CA VAL A 608 13.59 -17.45 -1.00
C VAL A 608 12.11 -17.79 -1.10
N ALA A 609 11.77 -18.91 -1.73
CA ALA A 609 10.39 -19.41 -1.80
C ALA A 609 10.19 -20.62 -0.89
N ASP A 610 9.08 -20.63 -0.17
CA ASP A 610 8.53 -21.82 0.48
C ASP A 610 7.70 -22.59 -0.55
N LEU A 611 8.24 -23.73 -0.96
CA LEU A 611 7.60 -24.62 -1.90
C LEU A 611 6.64 -25.54 -1.09
N PRO A 612 5.34 -25.65 -1.43
CA PRO A 612 4.41 -26.62 -0.84
C PRO A 612 5.02 -28.00 -0.52
N GLY A 613 4.60 -28.61 0.60
CA GLY A 613 5.17 -29.88 1.03
C GLY A 613 4.92 -31.00 0.01
N LEU A 614 6.00 -31.68 -0.39
CA LEU A 614 5.90 -32.88 -1.21
C LEU A 614 5.40 -34.04 -0.35
N ILE A 615 4.40 -34.76 -0.85
CA ILE A 615 3.90 -36.01 -0.27
C ILE A 615 4.38 -37.15 -1.19
N ALA A 616 4.50 -38.38 -0.68
CA ALA A 616 4.78 -39.54 -1.51
C ALA A 616 3.78 -39.64 -2.68
N ASP A 617 4.25 -40.02 -3.87
CA ASP A 617 3.52 -40.12 -5.15
C ASP A 617 3.14 -38.76 -5.80
N SER A 618 3.80 -37.65 -5.43
CA SER A 618 3.53 -36.33 -6.04
C SER A 618 3.82 -36.30 -7.55
N HIS A 619 4.78 -37.09 -8.03
CA HIS A 619 5.09 -37.25 -9.46
C HIS A 619 4.01 -37.98 -10.29
N LYS A 620 3.11 -38.78 -9.67
CA LYS A 620 2.11 -39.63 -10.36
C LYS A 620 0.82 -38.90 -10.78
N ASN A 621 0.86 -37.59 -11.02
CA ASN A 621 -0.25 -36.84 -11.61
C ASN A 621 -1.59 -36.86 -10.83
N LYS A 622 -1.58 -36.93 -9.48
CA LYS A 622 -2.77 -36.61 -8.65
C LYS A 622 -3.08 -35.10 -8.58
N GLY A 623 -3.00 -34.40 -9.71
CA GLY A 623 -3.49 -33.03 -9.92
C GLY A 623 -2.66 -31.86 -9.38
N LEU A 624 -1.77 -32.06 -8.39
CA LEU A 624 -1.03 -30.95 -7.75
C LEU A 624 0.51 -31.03 -7.80
N GLY A 625 1.12 -32.19 -8.04
CA GLY A 625 2.57 -32.38 -7.83
C GLY A 625 3.48 -31.98 -9.00
N ILE A 626 3.10 -32.24 -10.26
CA ILE A 626 3.92 -31.89 -11.43
C ILE A 626 3.98 -30.38 -11.66
N THR A 627 2.85 -29.68 -11.52
CA THR A 627 2.81 -28.21 -11.61
C THR A 627 3.64 -27.57 -10.50
N PHE A 628 3.68 -28.18 -9.32
CA PHE A 628 4.48 -27.75 -8.18
C PHE A 628 6.00 -27.90 -8.41
N LEU A 629 6.46 -29.06 -8.88
CA LEU A 629 7.88 -29.32 -9.11
C LEU A 629 8.47 -28.47 -10.26
N LYS A 630 7.64 -28.02 -11.21
CA LYS A 630 8.03 -26.96 -12.17
C LYS A 630 8.46 -25.66 -11.50
N HIS A 631 8.06 -25.39 -10.24
CA HIS A 631 8.55 -24.21 -9.50
C HIS A 631 9.91 -24.46 -8.84
N ALA A 632 10.23 -25.70 -8.49
CA ALA A 632 11.57 -26.07 -8.02
C ALA A 632 12.60 -25.91 -9.16
N GLU A 633 12.23 -26.20 -10.40
CA GLU A 633 13.07 -25.92 -11.60
C GLU A 633 13.42 -24.44 -11.77
N ARG A 634 12.70 -23.53 -11.12
CA ARG A 634 12.95 -22.09 -11.21
C ARG A 634 13.84 -21.56 -10.09
N CYS A 635 14.25 -22.42 -9.14
CA CYS A 635 15.11 -22.05 -8.01
C CYS A 635 16.55 -22.52 -8.25
N ALA A 636 17.51 -21.60 -8.33
CA ALA A 636 18.91 -21.94 -8.59
C ALA A 636 19.51 -22.83 -7.48
N ILE A 637 19.10 -22.61 -6.23
CA ILE A 637 19.50 -23.39 -5.05
C ILE A 637 18.27 -24.09 -4.45
N LEU A 638 18.41 -25.35 -4.04
CA LEU A 638 17.37 -26.11 -3.35
C LEU A 638 17.83 -26.49 -1.93
N LEU A 639 17.01 -26.12 -0.94
CA LEU A 639 17.26 -26.40 0.48
C LEU A 639 16.28 -27.46 0.98
N PHE A 640 16.80 -28.63 1.39
CA PHE A 640 16.00 -29.71 1.94
C PHE A 640 15.78 -29.53 3.43
N VAL A 641 14.56 -29.21 3.84
CA VAL A 641 14.16 -29.06 5.24
C VAL A 641 13.67 -30.40 5.78
N ILE A 642 14.44 -30.99 6.68
CA ILE A 642 14.15 -32.26 7.36
C ILE A 642 13.74 -32.00 8.80
N ASP A 643 12.76 -32.76 9.26
CA ASP A 643 12.27 -32.73 10.63
C ASP A 643 13.01 -33.74 11.51
N LEU A 644 13.84 -33.28 12.46
CA LEU A 644 14.60 -34.17 13.35
C LEU A 644 13.78 -34.77 14.50
N SER A 645 12.51 -34.36 14.66
CA SER A 645 11.62 -34.96 15.67
C SER A 645 11.00 -36.29 15.25
N LEU A 646 11.29 -36.74 14.03
CA LEU A 646 10.80 -38.02 13.51
C LEU A 646 11.79 -39.13 13.88
N ASP A 647 11.30 -40.35 14.05
CA ASP A 647 12.14 -41.51 14.39
C ASP A 647 13.18 -41.81 13.30
N GLU A 648 12.82 -41.65 12.03
CA GLU A 648 13.68 -41.96 10.88
C GLU A 648 13.78 -40.78 9.88
N PRO A 649 14.52 -39.72 10.20
CA PRO A 649 14.60 -38.50 9.37
C PRO A 649 15.30 -38.73 8.02
N TRP A 650 16.17 -39.74 7.90
CA TRP A 650 16.84 -40.09 6.63
C TRP A 650 15.85 -40.55 5.56
N GLN A 651 14.80 -41.28 5.91
CA GLN A 651 13.77 -41.72 4.97
C GLN A 651 13.03 -40.53 4.35
N ALA A 652 12.83 -39.45 5.11
CA ALA A 652 12.22 -38.23 4.59
C ALA A 652 13.07 -37.62 3.47
N LEU A 653 14.40 -37.66 3.58
CA LEU A 653 15.30 -37.20 2.51
C LEU A 653 15.24 -38.12 1.30
N GLU A 654 15.25 -39.44 1.50
CA GLU A 654 15.16 -40.42 0.42
C GLU A 654 13.89 -40.25 -0.41
N ILE A 655 12.75 -40.06 0.25
CA ILE A 655 11.46 -39.77 -0.41
C ILE A 655 11.55 -38.49 -1.25
N LEU A 656 12.08 -37.40 -0.68
CA LEU A 656 12.20 -36.13 -1.38
C LEU A 656 13.13 -36.22 -2.60
N ARG A 657 14.26 -36.92 -2.46
CA ARG A 657 15.21 -37.15 -3.56
C ARG A 657 14.58 -38.02 -4.65
N TYR A 658 13.85 -39.07 -4.27
CA TYR A 658 13.15 -39.92 -5.22
C TYR A 658 12.15 -39.11 -6.04
N GLU A 659 11.29 -38.31 -5.40
CA GLU A 659 10.29 -37.48 -6.07
C GLU A 659 10.91 -36.44 -7.02
N ILE A 660 12.02 -35.78 -6.64
CA ILE A 660 12.72 -34.83 -7.51
C ILE A 660 13.35 -35.54 -8.71
N ASN A 661 13.98 -36.70 -8.48
CA ASN A 661 14.63 -37.48 -9.53
C ASN A 661 13.62 -38.03 -10.55
N GLN A 662 12.43 -38.47 -10.09
CA GLN A 662 11.35 -38.90 -10.96
C GLN A 662 10.79 -37.76 -11.82
N PHE A 663 10.83 -36.53 -11.31
CA PHE A 663 10.32 -35.37 -12.04
C PHE A 663 11.30 -34.84 -13.08
N ASN A 664 12.54 -34.55 -12.70
CA ASN A 664 13.57 -34.12 -13.64
C ASN A 664 14.97 -34.47 -13.13
N LYS A 665 15.69 -35.32 -13.88
CA LYS A 665 17.06 -35.73 -13.56
C LYS A 665 18.03 -34.54 -13.47
N ASN A 666 17.77 -33.45 -14.21
CA ASN A 666 18.63 -32.26 -14.21
C ASN A 666 18.58 -31.47 -12.89
N LEU A 667 17.52 -31.65 -12.08
CA LEU A 667 17.43 -31.01 -10.77
C LEU A 667 18.46 -31.56 -9.79
N ASN A 668 18.89 -32.82 -9.95
CA ASN A 668 19.93 -33.44 -9.12
C ASN A 668 21.34 -32.83 -9.32
N ASN A 669 21.54 -32.01 -10.35
CA ASN A 669 22.82 -31.34 -10.60
C ASN A 669 22.92 -29.96 -9.92
N ARG A 670 21.86 -29.50 -9.23
CA ARG A 670 21.85 -28.20 -8.54
C ARG A 670 22.55 -28.28 -7.19
N SER A 671 23.03 -27.14 -6.70
CA SER A 671 23.59 -27.04 -5.35
C SER A 671 22.50 -27.33 -4.31
N PHE A 672 22.76 -28.33 -3.45
CA PHE A 672 21.86 -28.77 -2.40
C PHE A 672 22.45 -28.55 -1.01
N ILE A 673 21.63 -28.10 -0.07
CA ILE A 673 21.93 -28.11 1.37
C ILE A 673 20.82 -28.83 2.11
N VAL A 674 21.21 -29.69 3.05
CA VAL A 674 20.28 -30.32 3.98
C VAL A 674 20.18 -29.47 5.25
N ILE A 675 18.97 -29.08 5.59
CA ILE A 675 18.62 -28.31 6.77
C ILE A 675 17.93 -29.24 7.76
N ALA A 676 18.63 -29.58 8.84
CA ALA A 676 18.10 -30.42 9.89
C ALA A 676 17.41 -29.53 10.94
N ASN A 677 16.08 -29.43 10.86
CA ASN A 677 15.25 -28.49 11.63
C ASN A 677 14.68 -29.12 12.90
N LYS A 678 14.19 -28.27 13.82
CA LYS A 678 13.65 -28.61 15.15
C LYS A 678 14.69 -29.15 16.16
N MET A 679 15.92 -28.66 16.11
CA MET A 679 16.96 -28.92 17.12
C MET A 679 16.59 -28.50 18.56
N ASP A 680 15.45 -27.85 18.77
CA ASP A 680 14.91 -27.52 20.09
C ASP A 680 14.33 -28.73 20.85
N LEU A 681 14.12 -29.86 20.18
CA LEU A 681 13.57 -31.08 20.78
C LEU A 681 14.68 -32.04 21.25
N PRO A 682 14.44 -32.81 22.33
CA PRO A 682 15.46 -33.67 22.93
C PRO A 682 15.89 -34.81 21.99
N GLU A 683 14.98 -35.38 21.20
CA GLU A 683 15.28 -36.49 20.26
C GLU A 683 16.19 -36.05 19.09
N ALA A 684 16.25 -34.74 18.82
CA ALA A 684 16.95 -34.21 17.66
C ALA A 684 18.48 -34.38 17.72
N LYS A 685 19.07 -34.48 18.92
CA LYS A 685 20.53 -34.62 19.08
C LYS A 685 21.04 -35.98 18.62
N GLU A 686 20.35 -37.04 19.01
CA GLU A 686 20.69 -38.42 18.62
C GLU A 686 20.41 -38.64 17.13
N ASN A 687 19.26 -38.15 16.66
CA ASN A 687 18.87 -38.22 15.25
C ASN A 687 19.81 -37.44 14.32
N LEU A 688 20.39 -36.33 14.76
CA LEU A 688 21.39 -35.60 13.98
C LEU A 688 22.67 -36.43 13.77
N GLN A 689 23.10 -37.20 14.76
CA GLN A 689 24.29 -38.05 14.65
C GLN A 689 24.04 -39.19 13.65
N LEU A 690 22.89 -39.86 13.76
CA LEU A 690 22.46 -40.89 12.82
C LEU A 690 22.29 -40.35 11.39
N LEU A 691 21.78 -39.12 11.24
CA LEU A 691 21.62 -38.47 9.93
C LEU A 691 22.98 -38.18 9.27
N LYS A 692 23.98 -37.76 10.04
CA LYS A 692 25.35 -37.52 9.55
C LYS A 692 26.07 -38.81 9.15
N GLU A 693 25.82 -39.91 9.86
CA GLU A 693 26.40 -41.21 9.54
C GLU A 693 25.82 -41.81 8.24
N LYS A 694 24.55 -41.53 7.95
CA LYS A 694 23.84 -42.09 6.78
C LYS A 694 23.93 -41.24 5.51
N ILE A 695 24.30 -39.95 5.59
CA ILE A 695 24.23 -39.01 4.46
C ILE A 695 25.53 -38.23 4.32
N ASP A 696 26.13 -38.32 3.13
CA ASP A 696 27.33 -37.58 2.73
C ASP A 696 26.95 -36.27 2.01
N MET A 697 26.34 -35.33 2.75
CA MET A 697 25.94 -34.01 2.24
C MET A 697 26.16 -32.94 3.32
N PRO A 698 26.30 -31.65 2.93
CA PRO A 698 26.36 -30.57 3.91
C PRO A 698 25.05 -30.47 4.69
N ILE A 699 25.12 -30.80 5.98
CA ILE A 699 23.98 -30.76 6.91
C ILE A 699 24.15 -29.57 7.86
N ILE A 700 23.19 -28.65 7.86
CA ILE A 700 23.14 -27.51 8.77
C ILE A 700 22.03 -27.74 9.80
N PRO A 701 22.37 -28.03 11.08
CA PRO A 701 21.38 -28.18 12.14
C PRO A 701 20.87 -26.82 12.61
N ILE A 702 19.54 -26.63 12.62
CA ILE A 702 18.91 -25.36 13.02
C ILE A 702 17.67 -25.60 13.90
N SER A 703 17.25 -24.55 14.62
CA SER A 703 15.87 -24.45 15.11
C SER A 703 15.24 -23.17 14.59
N ALA A 704 14.32 -23.29 13.63
CA ALA A 704 13.58 -22.15 13.08
C ALA A 704 12.69 -21.46 14.13
N LYS A 705 12.23 -22.19 15.16
CA LYS A 705 11.33 -21.67 16.21
C LYS A 705 12.08 -20.84 17.23
N VAL A 706 13.24 -21.31 17.68
CA VAL A 706 14.06 -20.66 18.71
C VAL A 706 15.07 -19.68 18.11
N GLY A 707 15.43 -19.88 16.84
CA GLY A 707 16.42 -19.06 16.14
C GLY A 707 17.86 -19.59 16.24
N ILE A 708 18.04 -20.85 16.61
CA ILE A 708 19.35 -21.49 16.78
C ILE A 708 20.00 -21.70 15.40
N ASN A 709 21.27 -21.29 15.28
CA ASN A 709 22.15 -21.52 14.13
C ASN A 709 21.67 -20.93 12.77
N ILE A 710 20.74 -19.97 12.80
CA ILE A 710 20.22 -19.31 11.59
C ILE A 710 21.30 -18.45 10.90
N SER A 711 22.20 -17.81 11.65
CA SER A 711 23.27 -16.98 11.08
C SER A 711 24.19 -17.77 10.16
N THR A 712 24.51 -19.01 10.54
CA THR A 712 25.35 -19.92 9.75
C THR A 712 24.64 -20.31 8.47
N LEU A 713 23.35 -20.66 8.54
CA LEU A 713 22.53 -20.93 7.36
C LEU A 713 22.51 -19.74 6.37
N LEU A 714 22.39 -18.51 6.88
CA LEU A 714 22.39 -17.31 6.03
C LEU A 714 23.73 -17.09 5.33
N LYS A 715 24.85 -17.38 6.00
CA LYS A 715 26.19 -17.31 5.39
C LYS A 715 26.35 -18.36 4.28
N GLU A 716 25.95 -19.59 4.53
CA GLU A 716 26.03 -20.67 3.54
C GLU A 716 25.15 -20.42 2.31
N ILE A 717 23.93 -19.89 2.50
CA ILE A 717 23.08 -19.47 1.39
C ILE A 717 23.76 -18.39 0.54
N ARG A 718 24.54 -17.50 1.16
CA ARG A 718 25.24 -16.44 0.45
C ARG A 718 26.39 -16.99 -0.40
N ILE A 719 27.21 -17.86 0.18
CA ILE A 719 28.35 -18.47 -0.51
C ILE A 719 27.87 -19.19 -1.78
N LEU A 720 26.85 -20.03 -1.65
CA LEU A 720 26.27 -20.72 -2.81
C LEU A 720 25.67 -19.77 -3.86
N TYR A 721 25.10 -18.65 -3.42
CA TYR A 721 24.54 -17.66 -4.34
C TYR A 721 25.64 -16.96 -5.16
N ASP A 722 26.74 -16.59 -4.52
CA ASP A 722 27.87 -15.94 -5.18
C ASP A 722 28.58 -16.89 -6.15
N GLU A 723 28.80 -18.16 -5.77
CA GLU A 723 29.37 -19.19 -6.66
C GLU A 723 28.53 -19.41 -7.93
N LEU A 724 27.20 -19.35 -7.81
CA LEU A 724 26.30 -19.46 -8.96
C LEU A 724 26.36 -18.22 -9.84
N LYS A 725 26.47 -17.03 -9.24
CA LYS A 725 26.61 -15.77 -9.96
C LYS A 725 27.90 -15.80 -10.81
N GLU A 726 29.02 -16.21 -10.24
CA GLU A 726 30.30 -16.32 -10.96
C GLU A 726 30.25 -17.34 -12.11
N LYS A 727 29.62 -18.50 -11.92
CA LYS A 727 29.45 -19.50 -12.97
C LYS A 727 28.58 -19.03 -14.14
N THR A 728 27.61 -18.16 -13.87
CA THR A 728 26.70 -17.60 -14.89
C THR A 728 27.33 -16.43 -15.64
N THR A 729 28.38 -15.80 -15.09
CA THR A 729 29.07 -14.65 -15.72
C THR A 729 30.22 -15.09 -16.64
N ASN A 730 30.73 -16.32 -16.46
CA ASN A 730 31.83 -16.91 -17.23
C ASN A 730 31.36 -17.88 -18.34
N GLN A 731 30.04 -18.06 -18.51
CA GLN A 731 29.40 -18.76 -19.63
C GLN A 731 28.72 -17.74 -20.53
#